data_AF-A0A1F8QHH5-F1
#
_entry.id   AF-A0A1F8QHH5-F1
#
_cell.length_a   1.000
_cell.length_b   1.000
_cell.length_c   1.000
_cell.angle_alpha   90.00
_cell.angle_beta   90.00
_cell.angle_gamma   90.00
#
_symmetry.space_group_name_H-M   'P 1'
#
loop_
_entity.id
_entity.type
_entity.pdbx_description
1 polymer ?
#
loop_
_entity_poly.entity_id
_entity_poly.type
_entity_poly.pdbx_seq_one_letter_code
_entity_poly.pdbx_strand_id
1 'polypeptide(L)'
;DSIQKEDPISSQAHFMSTEEIEAGYHDSPGAIHMVAEIIERCQPALPVGSPHLPEVETPVGLNSSQLLRKKADQGAIQLYGEITPSIRQRLEHELQVIESLGYSSLFLIVEEILSFAREKGVPFSSRGSAASSLVAHCLGITSPDPLRLNLYFERFLNPARASLPDIDIDLCSRRRDEVIEFVYRKYGRERVAMVCTINRFRRRSALREAAKAHGLQQAEINRMVESLPHRWYGPADRDNPDDQPYEELANQFQSPLQQSIILAASALLGVPHHLSIHPGGIVISPDAITDLTPIQLATKGMLITQFDLESIEQLGLVKIDLLGIRGLTVLGDVVEAINAGYDSQPRSQLGSLDDIPEEDRDTSELVRAGKTIGCFQIESPGMRLTLKEIQASSLDGVMAALALYRPGPLTGGQKDNFIRRFQGRETTSYLHPSLAPLLEDTYGVILYQEQVLRIAHKLAGLSLADADLLRRAMSHFDPGKQMQTLKEKFIQGTFDLHGIPQTTSEQIWELMAAFAGYGFPKAHAASYARVAWRSAWCKVHHPAIFMAAVLANWGGYYSQSNYLTEARRMGLKLKPPHVNYAQHEFSVSYQQGKPVLFMGLDQIRDLSNRTQKRILRERPFRSFEDFLTRTDPRIQEAENLVKVEALEGMGTIPALLGRLSLGGWQGGQLSLFGAPDTGAEDFSIAEKARAQEEILGASVIAHKLELFTDQISESKALTTVEAVARIGQQVRVAGIRQFWRRSSTSKGEPIYFMSLEDLEGTLQVVIIAEVYRRCRSELRLAGPYVIEGSMEMDTRQIEPSLHAERIWALNTPD
;
A
#
# COMPACT_ATOMS: atom_id res chain seq x y z
N ASP A 1 0.41 37.90 -11.73
CA ASP A 1 -0.97 37.84 -12.27
C ASP A 1 -1.95 37.80 -11.08
N SER A 2 -1.99 38.85 -10.24
CA SER A 2 -2.84 40.05 -10.35
C SER A 2 -4.33 39.72 -10.59
N ILE A 3 -4.98 39.20 -9.55
CA ILE A 3 -6.43 39.34 -9.36
C ILE A 3 -6.71 40.85 -9.42
N GLN A 4 -7.47 41.30 -10.41
CA GLN A 4 -7.88 42.70 -10.48
C GLN A 4 -8.80 43.00 -9.29
N LYS A 5 -8.71 44.20 -8.74
CA LYS A 5 -9.44 44.65 -7.54
C LYS A 5 -10.98 44.65 -7.70
N GLU A 6 -11.48 44.36 -8.91
CA GLU A 6 -12.89 44.44 -9.30
C GLU A 6 -13.60 43.08 -9.29
N ASP A 7 -12.90 41.99 -8.93
CA ASP A 7 -13.43 40.62 -8.92
C ASP A 7 -13.91 40.04 -7.56
N PRO A 8 -14.09 40.77 -6.44
CA PRO A 8 -14.78 40.15 -5.32
C PRO A 8 -16.26 40.05 -5.69
N ILE A 9 -16.71 38.82 -5.91
CA ILE A 9 -18.11 38.42 -5.73
C ILE A 9 -18.66 39.20 -4.53
N SER A 10 -19.75 39.95 -4.74
CA SER A 10 -20.37 40.77 -3.68
C SER A 10 -20.49 39.95 -2.38
N SER A 11 -20.24 40.57 -1.23
CA SER A 11 -20.48 39.93 0.07
C SER A 11 -21.96 39.57 0.29
N GLN A 12 -22.84 40.01 -0.61
CA GLN A 12 -24.25 39.67 -0.66
C GLN A 12 -24.58 38.57 -1.68
N ALA A 13 -23.61 37.95 -2.34
CA ALA A 13 -23.89 36.84 -3.26
C ALA A 13 -24.34 35.61 -2.47
N HIS A 14 -25.57 35.19 -2.71
CA HIS A 14 -26.18 33.99 -2.14
C HIS A 14 -27.20 33.44 -3.13
N PHE A 15 -27.72 32.24 -2.85
CA PHE A 15 -28.89 31.74 -3.56
C PHE A 15 -30.10 32.58 -3.16
N MET A 16 -30.50 33.49 -4.04
CA MET A 16 -31.64 34.39 -3.82
C MET A 16 -32.94 33.59 -3.71
N SER A 17 -33.83 34.02 -2.83
CA SER A 17 -35.19 33.50 -2.75
C SER A 17 -36.04 33.98 -3.93
N THR A 18 -37.17 33.31 -4.15
CA THR A 18 -38.14 33.72 -5.18
C THR A 18 -38.59 35.17 -4.96
N GLU A 19 -38.84 35.57 -3.72
CA GLU A 19 -39.26 36.93 -3.37
C GLU A 19 -38.18 37.98 -3.65
N GLU A 20 -36.91 37.65 -3.40
CA GLU A 20 -35.78 38.53 -3.71
C GLU A 20 -35.62 38.74 -5.23
N ILE A 21 -35.82 37.67 -6.00
CA ILE A 21 -35.81 37.73 -7.47
C ILE A 21 -37.01 38.56 -7.98
N GLU A 22 -38.22 38.32 -7.47
CA GLU A 22 -39.42 39.06 -7.88
C GLU A 22 -39.32 40.56 -7.57
N ALA A 23 -38.81 40.92 -6.39
CA ALA A 23 -38.57 42.31 -6.02
C ALA A 23 -37.47 42.96 -6.88
N GLY A 24 -36.37 42.23 -7.12
CA GLY A 24 -35.24 42.70 -7.95
C GLY A 24 -35.61 42.91 -9.42
N TYR A 25 -36.54 42.11 -9.95
CA TYR A 25 -36.99 42.15 -11.35
C TYR A 25 -38.42 42.69 -11.52
N HIS A 26 -38.93 43.48 -10.55
CA HIS A 26 -40.31 43.98 -10.58
C HIS A 26 -40.64 44.82 -11.83
N ASP A 27 -39.67 45.55 -12.38
CA ASP A 27 -39.77 46.33 -13.61
C ASP A 27 -39.73 45.47 -14.89
N SER A 28 -39.45 44.16 -14.76
CA SER A 28 -39.27 43.23 -15.88
C SER A 28 -39.80 41.82 -15.58
N PRO A 29 -41.10 41.66 -15.26
CA PRO A 29 -41.68 40.36 -14.91
C PRO A 29 -41.59 39.32 -16.05
N GLY A 30 -41.51 39.78 -17.31
CA GLY A 30 -41.28 38.92 -18.47
C GLY A 30 -39.95 38.15 -18.43
N ALA A 31 -38.92 38.69 -17.75
CA ALA A 31 -37.64 38.00 -17.57
C ALA A 31 -37.79 36.76 -16.67
N ILE A 32 -38.61 36.85 -15.62
CA ILE A 32 -38.93 35.72 -14.73
C ILE A 32 -39.72 34.65 -15.50
N HIS A 33 -40.70 35.06 -16.32
CA HIS A 33 -41.48 34.13 -17.14
C HIS A 33 -40.62 33.33 -18.14
N MET A 34 -39.63 34.00 -18.75
CA MET A 34 -38.71 33.35 -19.70
C MET A 34 -37.88 32.23 -19.05
N VAL A 35 -37.56 32.32 -17.75
CA VAL A 35 -36.84 31.26 -17.03
C VAL A 35 -37.67 29.97 -17.02
N ALA A 36 -38.98 30.07 -16.79
CA ALA A 36 -39.87 28.91 -16.84
C ALA A 36 -39.92 28.29 -18.25
N GLU A 37 -40.03 29.13 -19.29
CA GLU A 37 -39.98 28.64 -20.68
C GLU A 37 -38.67 27.92 -21.02
N ILE A 38 -37.52 28.40 -20.50
CA ILE A 38 -36.22 27.75 -20.70
C ILE A 38 -36.19 26.39 -19.99
N ILE A 39 -36.66 26.33 -18.73
CA ILE A 39 -36.71 25.08 -17.96
C ILE A 39 -37.57 24.03 -18.66
N GLU A 40 -38.73 24.42 -19.20
CA GLU A 40 -39.63 23.51 -19.94
C GLU A 40 -39.00 22.95 -21.22
N ARG A 41 -38.05 23.66 -21.83
CA ARG A 41 -37.33 23.21 -23.04
C ARG A 41 -36.11 22.34 -22.72
N CYS A 42 -35.63 22.32 -21.48
CA CYS A 42 -34.49 21.52 -21.07
C CYS A 42 -34.87 20.03 -20.95
N GLN A 43 -34.10 19.16 -21.61
CA GLN A 43 -34.25 17.71 -21.53
C GLN A 43 -33.02 17.07 -20.86
N PRO A 44 -33.16 15.91 -20.20
CA PRO A 44 -32.02 15.15 -19.68
C PRO A 44 -31.03 14.80 -20.81
N ALA A 45 -29.76 15.11 -20.63
CA ALA A 45 -28.73 14.96 -21.67
C ALA A 45 -27.78 13.76 -21.45
N LEU A 46 -27.74 13.16 -20.25
CA LEU A 46 -26.75 12.15 -19.90
C LEU A 46 -27.29 10.71 -20.08
N PRO A 47 -26.51 9.79 -20.67
CA PRO A 47 -26.91 8.39 -20.88
C PRO A 47 -26.76 7.55 -19.59
N VAL A 48 -27.51 7.88 -18.56
CA VAL A 48 -27.43 7.19 -17.26
C VAL A 48 -28.06 5.79 -17.35
N GLY A 49 -27.34 4.77 -16.86
CA GLY A 49 -27.87 3.42 -16.66
C GLY A 49 -27.81 2.46 -17.86
N SER A 50 -27.25 2.88 -19.00
CA SER A 50 -27.00 1.99 -20.15
C SER A 50 -25.54 1.57 -20.21
N PRO A 51 -25.19 0.27 -20.29
CA PRO A 51 -23.80 -0.15 -20.34
C PRO A 51 -23.16 0.17 -21.70
N HIS A 52 -22.00 0.80 -21.68
CA HIS A 52 -21.19 1.12 -22.84
C HIS A 52 -19.92 0.26 -22.83
N LEU A 53 -19.98 -0.87 -23.52
CA LEU A 53 -18.87 -1.83 -23.57
C LEU A 53 -17.92 -1.50 -24.72
N PRO A 54 -16.60 -1.65 -24.51
CA PRO A 54 -15.63 -1.44 -25.58
C PRO A 54 -15.70 -2.53 -26.65
N GLU A 55 -15.40 -2.15 -27.88
CA GLU A 55 -15.28 -3.07 -29.01
C GLU A 55 -13.84 -3.58 -29.16
N VAL A 56 -13.69 -4.82 -29.64
CA VAL A 56 -12.39 -5.45 -29.89
C VAL A 56 -12.32 -5.89 -31.34
N GLU A 57 -11.20 -5.56 -31.99
CA GLU A 57 -10.91 -6.08 -33.31
C GLU A 57 -10.78 -7.60 -33.28
N THR A 58 -11.60 -8.27 -34.10
CA THR A 58 -11.64 -9.73 -34.19
C THR A 58 -11.21 -10.17 -35.60
N PRO A 59 -10.57 -11.34 -35.74
CA PRO A 59 -10.27 -11.89 -37.07
C PRO A 59 -11.56 -12.06 -37.89
N VAL A 60 -11.46 -11.88 -39.21
CA VAL A 60 -12.61 -11.95 -40.12
C VAL A 60 -13.43 -13.22 -39.89
N GLY A 61 -14.72 -13.05 -39.61
CA GLY A 61 -15.68 -14.15 -39.41
C GLY A 61 -15.81 -14.68 -37.98
N LEU A 62 -15.08 -14.13 -37.01
CA LEU A 62 -15.23 -14.45 -35.58
C LEU A 62 -15.83 -13.27 -34.83
N ASN A 63 -16.72 -13.55 -33.87
CA ASN A 63 -17.13 -12.56 -32.86
C ASN A 63 -16.28 -12.67 -31.58
N SER A 64 -16.41 -11.72 -30.65
CA SER A 64 -15.64 -11.69 -29.40
C SER A 64 -15.80 -12.95 -28.56
N SER A 65 -17.01 -13.51 -28.46
CA SER A 65 -17.28 -14.73 -27.68
C SER A 65 -16.61 -15.97 -28.28
N GLN A 66 -16.63 -16.09 -29.61
CA GLN A 66 -15.97 -17.18 -30.32
C GLN A 66 -14.44 -17.08 -30.20
N LEU A 67 -13.88 -15.88 -30.29
CA LEU A 67 -12.45 -15.65 -30.10
C LEU A 67 -12.02 -15.96 -28.66
N LEU A 68 -12.80 -15.49 -27.67
CA LEU A 68 -12.56 -15.76 -26.25
C LEU A 68 -12.52 -17.26 -25.98
N ARG A 69 -13.54 -17.99 -26.44
CA ARG A 69 -13.64 -19.45 -26.31
C ARG A 69 -12.43 -20.16 -26.89
N LYS A 70 -12.03 -19.81 -28.11
CA LYS A 70 -10.85 -20.39 -28.77
C LYS A 70 -9.57 -20.17 -27.96
N LYS A 71 -9.35 -18.95 -27.46
CA LYS A 71 -8.16 -18.64 -26.63
C LYS A 71 -8.21 -19.37 -25.29
N ALA A 72 -9.37 -19.43 -24.65
CA ALA A 72 -9.55 -20.11 -23.37
C ALA A 72 -9.32 -21.63 -23.50
N ASP A 73 -9.84 -22.26 -24.56
CA ASP A 73 -9.59 -23.68 -24.85
C ASP A 73 -8.10 -23.96 -25.08
N GLN A 74 -7.41 -23.10 -25.84
CA GLN A 74 -5.97 -23.22 -26.08
C GLN A 74 -5.17 -23.07 -24.78
N GLY A 75 -5.50 -22.08 -23.96
CA GLY A 75 -4.87 -21.85 -22.67
C GLY A 75 -5.08 -23.01 -21.69
N ALA A 76 -6.28 -23.58 -21.66
CA ALA A 76 -6.57 -24.76 -20.84
C ALA A 76 -5.69 -25.95 -21.23
N ILE A 77 -5.49 -26.19 -22.53
CA ILE A 77 -4.61 -27.25 -23.03
C ILE A 77 -3.16 -26.98 -22.64
N GLN A 78 -2.70 -25.74 -22.71
CA GLN A 78 -1.34 -25.37 -22.33
C GLN A 78 -1.07 -25.56 -20.83
N LEU A 79 -2.04 -25.23 -19.97
CA LEU A 79 -1.89 -25.27 -18.52
C LEU A 79 -2.05 -26.70 -17.96
N TYR A 80 -3.05 -27.44 -18.42
CA TYR A 80 -3.42 -28.74 -17.83
C TYR A 80 -2.99 -29.94 -18.68
N GLY A 81 -2.63 -29.73 -19.95
CA GLY A 81 -2.38 -30.80 -20.91
C GLY A 81 -3.68 -31.52 -21.29
N GLU A 82 -4.13 -32.44 -20.44
CA GLU A 82 -5.38 -33.18 -20.64
C GLU A 82 -6.57 -32.48 -19.97
N ILE A 83 -7.61 -32.22 -20.77
CA ILE A 83 -8.83 -31.57 -20.28
C ILE A 83 -9.78 -32.62 -19.70
N THR A 84 -9.81 -32.71 -18.39
CA THR A 84 -10.75 -33.58 -17.67
C THR A 84 -12.19 -33.08 -17.79
N PRO A 85 -13.21 -33.93 -17.55
CA PRO A 85 -14.62 -33.52 -17.57
C PRO A 85 -14.93 -32.35 -16.62
N SER A 86 -14.28 -32.28 -15.46
CA SER A 86 -14.48 -31.19 -14.50
C SER A 86 -13.93 -29.86 -15.01
N ILE A 87 -12.76 -29.86 -15.67
CA ILE A 87 -12.18 -28.69 -16.32
C ILE A 87 -13.11 -28.21 -17.44
N ARG A 88 -13.54 -29.12 -18.34
CA ARG A 88 -14.45 -28.79 -19.45
C ARG A 88 -15.77 -28.21 -18.95
N GLN A 89 -16.36 -28.81 -17.91
CA GLN A 89 -17.64 -28.36 -17.35
C GLN A 89 -17.51 -26.96 -16.75
N ARG A 90 -16.45 -26.70 -15.96
CA ARG A 90 -16.21 -25.37 -15.39
C ARG A 90 -15.96 -24.33 -16.48
N LEU A 91 -15.15 -24.66 -17.47
CA LEU A 91 -14.81 -23.74 -18.56
C LEU A 91 -16.05 -23.36 -19.38
N GLU A 92 -16.92 -24.33 -19.69
CA GLU A 92 -18.16 -24.05 -20.42
C GLU A 92 -19.15 -23.18 -19.64
N HIS A 93 -19.34 -23.48 -18.36
CA HIS A 93 -20.20 -22.69 -17.49
C HIS A 93 -19.74 -21.22 -17.45
N GLU A 94 -18.45 -20.99 -17.23
CA GLU A 94 -17.90 -19.64 -17.19
C GLU A 94 -18.03 -18.92 -18.54
N LEU A 95 -17.70 -19.58 -19.65
CA LEU A 95 -17.81 -18.99 -21.00
C LEU A 95 -19.25 -18.60 -21.32
N GLN A 96 -20.22 -19.44 -20.97
CA GLN A 96 -21.64 -19.17 -21.17
C GLN A 96 -22.11 -17.96 -20.36
N VAL A 97 -21.69 -17.86 -19.09
CA VAL A 97 -22.00 -16.70 -18.24
C VAL A 97 -21.40 -15.43 -18.81
N ILE A 98 -20.11 -15.45 -19.19
CA ILE A 98 -19.41 -14.28 -19.76
C ILE A 98 -20.10 -13.82 -21.05
N GLU A 99 -20.47 -14.75 -21.93
CA GLU A 99 -21.17 -14.46 -23.17
C GLU A 99 -22.56 -13.86 -22.90
N SER A 100 -23.33 -14.43 -21.98
CA SER A 100 -24.68 -13.94 -21.65
C SER A 100 -24.70 -12.52 -21.08
N LEU A 101 -23.62 -12.11 -20.41
CA LEU A 101 -23.45 -10.77 -19.84
C LEU A 101 -22.79 -9.78 -20.82
N GLY A 102 -22.34 -10.24 -21.99
CA GLY A 102 -21.67 -9.41 -22.99
C GLY A 102 -20.22 -9.06 -22.66
N TYR A 103 -19.59 -9.69 -21.67
CA TYR A 103 -18.26 -9.29 -21.18
C TYR A 103 -17.08 -9.89 -21.96
N SER A 104 -17.34 -10.57 -23.08
CA SER A 104 -16.29 -11.23 -23.87
C SER A 104 -15.19 -10.26 -24.33
N SER A 105 -15.56 -9.06 -24.79
CA SER A 105 -14.61 -8.02 -25.22
C SER A 105 -13.72 -7.56 -24.08
N LEU A 106 -14.26 -7.40 -22.87
CA LEU A 106 -13.49 -6.97 -21.69
C LEU A 106 -12.35 -7.95 -21.35
N PHE A 107 -12.62 -9.26 -21.37
CA PHE A 107 -11.59 -10.27 -21.12
C PHE A 107 -10.48 -10.24 -22.19
N LEU A 108 -10.85 -10.03 -23.46
CA LEU A 108 -9.88 -9.93 -24.55
C LEU A 108 -9.00 -8.69 -24.43
N ILE A 109 -9.57 -7.55 -24.03
CA ILE A 109 -8.81 -6.31 -23.77
C ILE A 109 -7.81 -6.52 -22.64
N VAL A 110 -8.28 -7.05 -21.52
CA VAL A 110 -7.41 -7.31 -20.35
C VAL A 110 -6.30 -8.29 -20.71
N GLU A 111 -6.60 -9.36 -21.45
CA GLU A 111 -5.58 -10.30 -21.94
C GLU A 111 -4.56 -9.60 -22.83
N GLU A 112 -4.99 -8.75 -23.77
CA GLU A 112 -4.09 -8.01 -24.66
C GLU A 112 -3.17 -7.05 -23.89
N ILE A 113 -3.70 -6.34 -22.90
CA ILE A 113 -2.95 -5.45 -21.99
C ILE A 113 -1.87 -6.24 -21.23
N LEU A 114 -2.23 -7.40 -20.68
CA LEU A 114 -1.31 -8.24 -19.91
C LEU A 114 -0.30 -8.95 -20.79
N SER A 115 -0.67 -9.31 -22.02
CA SER A 115 0.24 -9.86 -23.01
C SER A 115 1.29 -8.82 -23.42
N PHE A 116 0.91 -7.54 -23.58
CA PHE A 116 1.88 -6.45 -23.75
C PHE A 116 2.80 -6.30 -22.52
N ALA A 117 2.25 -6.33 -21.31
CA ALA A 117 3.04 -6.25 -20.09
C ALA A 117 4.08 -7.38 -20.01
N ARG A 118 3.69 -8.63 -20.32
CA ARG A 118 4.60 -9.79 -20.43
C ARG A 118 5.70 -9.57 -21.46
N GLU A 119 5.35 -9.14 -22.67
CA GLU A 119 6.32 -8.91 -23.76
C GLU A 119 7.37 -7.84 -23.37
N LYS A 120 6.96 -6.80 -22.63
CA LYS A 120 7.86 -5.76 -22.13
C LYS A 120 8.54 -6.10 -20.81
N GLY A 121 8.30 -7.29 -20.25
CA GLY A 121 8.84 -7.71 -18.97
C GLY A 121 8.38 -6.82 -17.81
N VAL A 122 7.18 -6.22 -17.88
CA VAL A 122 6.58 -5.43 -16.81
C VAL A 122 5.94 -6.39 -15.80
N PRO A 123 6.42 -6.48 -14.55
CA PRO A 123 5.82 -7.34 -13.55
C PRO A 123 4.37 -6.95 -13.25
N PHE A 124 3.50 -7.95 -13.15
CA PHE A 124 2.09 -7.77 -12.81
C PHE A 124 1.59 -8.90 -11.89
N SER A 125 0.45 -8.65 -11.24
CA SER A 125 -0.30 -9.64 -10.50
C SER A 125 -1.79 -9.36 -10.67
N SER A 126 -2.60 -10.42 -10.70
CA SER A 126 -4.05 -10.28 -10.58
C SER A 126 -4.44 -9.86 -9.16
N ARG A 127 -5.57 -9.18 -9.03
CA ARG A 127 -6.17 -8.84 -7.75
C ARG A 127 -7.67 -9.13 -7.73
N GLY A 128 -8.19 -9.35 -6.53
CA GLY A 128 -9.63 -9.38 -6.29
C GLY A 128 -10.27 -10.69 -6.74
N SER A 129 -11.54 -10.63 -7.10
CA SER A 129 -12.33 -11.82 -7.45
C SER A 129 -12.02 -12.38 -8.84
N ALA A 130 -11.36 -11.63 -9.72
CA ALA A 130 -11.03 -12.11 -11.08
C ALA A 130 -10.24 -13.43 -11.06
N ALA A 131 -9.42 -13.66 -10.02
CA ALA A 131 -8.68 -14.91 -9.84
C ALA A 131 -9.58 -16.14 -9.58
N SER A 132 -10.88 -15.98 -9.33
CA SER A 132 -11.84 -17.08 -9.26
C SER A 132 -12.26 -17.65 -10.62
N SER A 133 -11.90 -17.01 -11.74
CA SER A 133 -12.28 -17.46 -13.09
C SER A 133 -11.23 -18.36 -13.70
N LEU A 134 -11.66 -19.56 -14.11
CA LEU A 134 -10.87 -20.48 -14.94
C LEU A 134 -10.61 -19.90 -16.33
N VAL A 135 -11.58 -19.19 -16.92
CA VAL A 135 -11.38 -18.49 -18.21
C VAL A 135 -10.26 -17.44 -18.08
N ALA A 136 -10.29 -16.61 -17.02
CA ALA A 136 -9.22 -15.65 -16.77
C ALA A 136 -7.86 -16.32 -16.56
N HIS A 137 -7.82 -17.46 -15.86
CA HIS A 137 -6.60 -18.23 -15.66
C HIS A 137 -6.04 -18.78 -16.98
N CYS A 138 -6.89 -19.37 -17.82
CA CYS A 138 -6.51 -19.91 -19.13
C CYS A 138 -5.98 -18.83 -20.09
N LEU A 139 -6.47 -17.60 -19.98
CA LEU A 139 -5.97 -16.45 -20.75
C LEU A 139 -4.68 -15.86 -20.19
N GLY A 140 -4.19 -16.39 -19.06
CA GLY A 140 -3.05 -15.82 -18.33
C GLY A 140 -3.36 -14.45 -17.72
N ILE A 141 -4.64 -14.11 -17.50
CA ILE A 141 -5.02 -12.87 -16.80
C ILE A 141 -4.73 -13.02 -15.31
N THR A 142 -5.01 -14.19 -14.75
CA THR A 142 -4.79 -14.52 -13.35
C THR A 142 -3.87 -15.71 -13.23
N SER A 143 -2.99 -15.69 -12.23
CA SER A 143 -2.03 -16.77 -12.03
C SER A 143 -2.40 -17.80 -10.93
N PRO A 144 -3.28 -17.56 -9.93
CA PRO A 144 -3.72 -18.65 -9.04
C PRO A 144 -4.61 -19.63 -9.81
N ASP A 145 -4.37 -20.94 -9.67
CA ASP A 145 -5.25 -21.97 -10.24
C ASP A 145 -6.58 -22.05 -9.45
N PRO A 146 -7.72 -21.66 -10.05
CA PRO A 146 -9.00 -21.62 -9.37
C PRO A 146 -9.57 -23.01 -9.06
N LEU A 147 -9.16 -24.05 -9.79
CA LEU A 147 -9.59 -25.42 -9.53
C LEU A 147 -8.84 -26.01 -8.35
N ARG A 148 -7.51 -25.91 -8.34
CA ARG A 148 -6.67 -26.34 -7.21
C ARG A 148 -7.09 -25.69 -5.90
N LEU A 149 -7.37 -24.39 -5.93
CA LEU A 149 -7.75 -23.61 -4.76
C LEU A 149 -9.26 -23.60 -4.47
N ASN A 150 -10.06 -24.34 -5.24
CA ASN A 150 -11.50 -24.44 -5.07
C ASN A 150 -12.19 -23.06 -4.99
N LEU A 151 -11.78 -22.15 -5.88
CA LEU A 151 -12.26 -20.77 -5.93
C LEU A 151 -13.65 -20.69 -6.57
N TYR A 152 -14.49 -19.83 -5.99
CA TYR A 152 -15.90 -19.71 -6.34
C TYR A 152 -16.10 -18.65 -7.43
N PHE A 153 -16.45 -19.07 -8.66
CA PHE A 153 -16.58 -18.19 -9.82
C PHE A 153 -17.64 -17.10 -9.63
N GLU A 154 -18.77 -17.44 -9.02
CA GLU A 154 -19.91 -16.54 -8.84
C GLU A 154 -19.60 -15.39 -7.88
N ARG A 155 -18.48 -15.46 -7.15
CA ARG A 155 -17.95 -14.31 -6.39
C ARG A 155 -17.42 -13.20 -7.30
N PHE A 156 -16.98 -13.56 -8.50
CA PHE A 156 -16.53 -12.63 -9.54
C PHE A 156 -17.69 -12.18 -10.41
N LEU A 157 -18.30 -13.13 -11.12
CA LEU A 157 -19.41 -12.86 -12.04
C LEU A 157 -20.66 -13.58 -11.55
N ASN A 158 -21.60 -12.78 -11.05
CA ASN A 158 -22.90 -13.27 -10.62
C ASN A 158 -23.95 -12.83 -11.66
N PRO A 159 -24.60 -13.75 -12.39
CA PRO A 159 -25.66 -13.41 -13.35
C PRO A 159 -26.84 -12.63 -12.75
N ALA A 160 -27.07 -12.75 -11.44
CA ALA A 160 -28.13 -12.02 -10.75
C ALA A 160 -27.73 -10.58 -10.37
N ARG A 161 -26.51 -10.14 -10.70
CA ARG A 161 -25.97 -8.82 -10.35
C ARG A 161 -26.02 -7.88 -11.55
N ALA A 162 -26.65 -6.73 -11.37
CA ALA A 162 -26.78 -5.69 -12.41
C ALA A 162 -25.53 -4.81 -12.58
N SER A 163 -24.59 -4.82 -11.63
CA SER A 163 -23.41 -3.96 -11.71
C SER A 163 -22.31 -4.58 -12.57
N LEU A 164 -21.57 -3.73 -13.26
CA LEU A 164 -20.45 -4.08 -14.12
C LEU A 164 -19.33 -4.82 -13.35
N PRO A 165 -18.58 -5.72 -14.02
CA PRO A 165 -17.46 -6.42 -13.44
C PRO A 165 -16.26 -5.50 -13.31
N ASP A 166 -15.49 -5.70 -12.25
CA ASP A 166 -14.22 -5.02 -12.03
C ASP A 166 -13.09 -6.05 -12.19
N ILE A 167 -12.17 -5.79 -13.13
CA ILE A 167 -10.96 -6.59 -13.30
C ILE A 167 -9.78 -5.73 -12.87
N ASP A 168 -9.34 -5.99 -11.64
CA ASP A 168 -8.22 -5.31 -11.03
C ASP A 168 -6.89 -5.98 -11.40
N ILE A 169 -5.97 -5.17 -11.93
CA ILE A 169 -4.60 -5.57 -12.24
C ILE A 169 -3.63 -4.71 -11.44
N ASP A 170 -2.74 -5.36 -10.72
CA ASP A 170 -1.60 -4.70 -10.10
C ASP A 170 -0.39 -4.81 -11.03
N LEU A 171 0.26 -3.69 -11.31
CA LEU A 171 1.45 -3.54 -12.12
C LEU A 171 2.60 -3.03 -11.26
N CYS A 172 3.85 -3.23 -11.69
CA CYS A 172 4.97 -2.50 -11.09
C CYS A 172 4.75 -0.99 -11.22
N SER A 173 4.93 -0.25 -10.13
CA SER A 173 4.64 1.19 -10.07
C SER A 173 5.54 2.01 -10.99
N ARG A 174 6.78 1.56 -11.26
CA ARG A 174 7.76 2.31 -12.06
C ARG A 174 7.42 2.30 -13.55
N ARG A 175 6.91 1.17 -14.07
CA ARG A 175 6.67 0.95 -15.51
C ARG A 175 5.18 0.86 -15.87
N ARG A 176 4.28 1.10 -14.92
CA ARG A 176 2.82 1.16 -15.14
C ARG A 176 2.44 2.14 -16.26
N ASP A 177 3.06 3.31 -16.31
CA ASP A 177 2.72 4.34 -17.30
C ASP A 177 3.00 3.86 -18.75
N GLU A 178 3.93 2.91 -18.95
CA GLU A 178 4.15 2.26 -20.27
C GLU A 178 2.94 1.44 -20.72
N VAL A 179 2.30 0.72 -19.79
CA VAL A 179 1.12 -0.10 -20.05
C VAL A 179 -0.10 0.80 -20.31
N ILE A 180 -0.24 1.87 -19.55
CA ILE A 180 -1.31 2.87 -19.78
C ILE A 180 -1.16 3.48 -21.17
N GLU A 181 0.04 3.94 -21.55
CA GLU A 181 0.29 4.52 -22.87
C GLU A 181 0.03 3.51 -24.00
N PHE A 182 0.29 2.22 -23.77
CA PHE A 182 -0.12 1.17 -24.71
C PHE A 182 -1.64 1.14 -24.92
N VAL A 183 -2.45 1.23 -23.86
CA VAL A 183 -3.92 1.27 -23.97
C VAL A 183 -4.37 2.47 -24.81
N TYR A 184 -3.82 3.67 -24.54
CA TYR A 184 -4.12 4.87 -25.32
C TYR A 184 -3.77 4.71 -26.80
N ARG A 185 -2.62 4.10 -27.11
CA ARG A 185 -2.20 3.88 -28.49
C ARG A 185 -3.04 2.81 -29.19
N LYS A 186 -3.39 1.74 -28.48
CA LYS A 186 -4.09 0.57 -29.04
C LYS A 186 -5.56 0.86 -29.32
N TYR A 187 -6.25 1.55 -28.42
CA TYR A 187 -7.71 1.77 -28.51
C TYR A 187 -8.09 3.20 -28.93
N GLY A 188 -7.12 4.08 -29.15
CA GLY A 188 -7.33 5.45 -29.61
C GLY A 188 -7.43 6.46 -28.46
N ARG A 189 -6.72 7.58 -28.57
CA ARG A 189 -6.71 8.62 -27.53
C ARG A 189 -8.06 9.32 -27.36
N GLU A 190 -8.90 9.27 -28.39
CA GLU A 190 -10.25 9.81 -28.41
C GLU A 190 -11.29 8.90 -27.74
N ARG A 191 -10.95 7.64 -27.45
CA ARG A 191 -11.84 6.64 -26.82
C ARG A 191 -11.38 6.23 -25.42
N VAL A 192 -10.18 6.64 -25.01
CA VAL A 192 -9.56 6.24 -23.76
C VAL A 192 -9.35 7.46 -22.87
N ALA A 193 -9.70 7.33 -21.60
CA ALA A 193 -9.31 8.30 -20.58
C ALA A 193 -9.02 7.59 -19.26
N MET A 194 -8.11 8.17 -18.46
CA MET A 194 -8.04 7.80 -17.05
C MET A 194 -9.22 8.43 -16.31
N VAL A 195 -9.77 7.72 -15.35
CA VAL A 195 -10.80 8.29 -14.47
C VAL A 195 -10.14 9.37 -13.60
N CYS A 196 -10.86 10.45 -13.28
CA CYS A 196 -10.35 11.43 -12.32
C CYS A 196 -10.72 11.11 -10.88
N THR A 197 -9.99 11.74 -9.97
CA THR A 197 -10.31 11.79 -8.54
C THR A 197 -10.49 13.25 -8.16
N ILE A 198 -11.69 13.57 -7.66
CA ILE A 198 -12.02 14.89 -7.13
C ILE A 198 -11.40 15.01 -5.74
N ASN A 199 -10.25 15.67 -5.64
CA ASN A 199 -9.64 15.94 -4.34
C ASN A 199 -10.44 17.02 -3.64
N ARG A 200 -10.85 16.72 -2.40
CA ARG A 200 -11.58 17.63 -1.53
C ARG A 200 -10.69 18.05 -0.37
N PHE A 201 -10.99 19.21 0.21
CA PHE A 201 -10.34 19.66 1.43
C PHE A 201 -10.61 18.69 2.58
N ARG A 202 -9.54 18.08 3.09
CA ARG A 202 -9.54 17.33 4.36
C ARG A 202 -9.18 18.26 5.51
N ARG A 203 -9.42 17.81 6.74
CA ARG A 203 -9.23 18.60 7.98
C ARG A 203 -7.89 19.35 8.04
N ARG A 204 -6.78 18.67 7.76
CA ARG A 204 -5.44 19.30 7.79
C ARG A 204 -5.21 20.29 6.64
N SER A 205 -5.65 19.96 5.43
CA SER A 205 -5.47 20.84 4.26
C SER A 205 -6.37 22.07 4.33
N ALA A 206 -7.61 21.92 4.81
CA ALA A 206 -8.54 23.02 5.03
C ALA A 206 -7.96 24.03 6.02
N LEU A 207 -7.49 23.55 7.18
CA LEU A 207 -6.86 24.39 8.20
C LEU A 207 -5.58 25.08 7.68
N ARG A 208 -4.75 24.33 6.94
CA ARG A 208 -3.50 24.86 6.35
C ARG A 208 -3.78 25.97 5.33
N GLU A 209 -4.69 25.75 4.39
CA GLU A 209 -5.00 26.74 3.35
C GLU A 209 -5.74 27.95 3.94
N ALA A 210 -6.66 27.76 4.89
CA ALA A 210 -7.27 28.87 5.63
C ALA A 210 -6.20 29.72 6.34
N ALA A 211 -5.32 29.09 7.11
CA ALA A 211 -4.25 29.79 7.82
C ALA A 211 -3.30 30.56 6.87
N LYS A 212 -2.98 29.96 5.72
CA LYS A 212 -2.16 30.59 4.67
C LYS A 212 -2.87 31.78 4.04
N ALA A 213 -4.17 31.67 3.73
CA ALA A 213 -4.96 32.76 3.18
C ALA A 213 -5.07 33.95 4.16
N HIS A 214 -5.08 33.67 5.47
CA HIS A 214 -5.01 34.67 6.53
C HIS A 214 -3.60 35.22 6.81
N GLY A 215 -2.57 34.79 6.05
CA GLY A 215 -1.22 35.36 6.10
C GLY A 215 -0.33 34.85 7.22
N LEU A 216 -0.65 33.72 7.87
CA LEU A 216 0.23 33.14 8.88
C LEU A 216 1.56 32.65 8.29
N GLN A 217 2.64 32.74 9.05
CA GLN A 217 3.93 32.21 8.62
C GLN A 217 3.96 30.68 8.67
N GLN A 218 4.84 30.05 7.89
CA GLN A 218 4.89 28.59 7.76
C GLN A 218 5.07 27.86 9.11
N ALA A 219 5.85 28.44 10.04
CA ALA A 219 6.05 27.89 11.37
C ALA A 219 4.76 27.90 12.23
N GLU A 220 3.96 28.97 12.12
CA GLU A 220 2.69 29.11 12.84
C GLU A 220 1.62 28.19 12.24
N ILE A 221 1.57 28.08 10.91
CA ILE A 221 0.72 27.13 10.19
C ILE A 221 1.03 25.70 10.66
N ASN A 222 2.31 25.33 10.70
CA ASN A 222 2.72 23.99 11.14
C ASN A 222 2.30 23.74 12.59
N ARG A 223 2.53 24.70 13.50
CA ARG A 223 2.10 24.61 14.90
C ARG A 223 0.59 24.38 15.03
N MET A 224 -0.22 25.14 14.29
CA MET A 224 -1.68 25.02 14.36
C MET A 224 -2.17 23.67 13.79
N VAL A 225 -1.59 23.20 12.68
CA VAL A 225 -1.91 21.91 12.07
C VAL A 225 -1.47 20.73 12.93
N GLU A 226 -0.32 20.82 13.61
CA GLU A 226 0.20 19.79 14.52
C GLU A 226 -0.59 19.69 15.83
N SER A 227 -1.22 20.79 16.26
CA SER A 227 -2.15 20.77 17.40
C SER A 227 -3.44 19.98 17.12
N LEU A 228 -3.79 19.74 15.84
CA LEU A 228 -4.98 18.94 15.51
C LEU A 228 -4.82 17.50 16.06
N PRO A 229 -5.74 17.01 16.89
CA PRO A 229 -5.65 15.69 17.48
C PRO A 229 -5.50 14.57 16.45
N HIS A 230 -4.62 13.60 16.72
CA HIS A 230 -4.38 12.45 15.83
C HIS A 230 -5.63 11.59 15.56
N ARG A 231 -6.67 11.64 16.42
CA ARG A 231 -7.94 10.95 16.15
C ARG A 231 -8.63 11.43 14.87
N TRP A 232 -8.35 12.66 14.47
CA TRP A 232 -8.85 13.27 13.25
C TRP A 232 -7.97 13.00 12.03
N TYR A 233 -6.91 12.18 12.19
CA TYR A 233 -6.02 11.80 11.11
C TYR A 233 -6.64 10.61 10.38
N GLY A 234 -7.49 10.92 9.41
CA GLY A 234 -8.21 9.93 8.62
C GLY A 234 -9.22 10.57 7.69
N PRO A 235 -9.96 9.76 6.94
CA PRO A 235 -11.14 10.22 6.19
C PRO A 235 -12.10 10.97 7.13
N ALA A 236 -12.74 12.02 6.63
CA ALA A 236 -13.89 12.59 7.32
C ALA A 236 -15.08 11.67 7.09
N ASP A 237 -15.88 11.46 8.13
CA ASP A 237 -17.16 10.79 7.96
C ASP A 237 -18.14 11.85 7.44
N ARG A 238 -18.55 11.69 6.18
CA ARG A 238 -19.29 12.73 5.45
C ARG A 238 -20.73 12.89 5.96
N ASP A 239 -21.28 11.81 6.51
CA ASP A 239 -22.69 11.73 6.89
C ASP A 239 -22.90 11.99 8.38
N ASN A 240 -21.83 12.34 9.10
CA ASN A 240 -21.89 12.68 10.52
C ASN A 240 -21.86 14.21 10.73
N PRO A 241 -23.02 14.86 10.86
CA PRO A 241 -23.09 16.31 11.13
C PRO A 241 -22.48 16.72 12.48
N ASP A 242 -22.23 15.76 13.39
CA ASP A 242 -21.59 16.01 14.69
C ASP A 242 -20.05 15.92 14.64
N ASP A 243 -19.46 15.71 13.45
CA ASP A 243 -18.01 15.71 13.25
C ASP A 243 -17.44 17.13 13.33
N GLN A 244 -17.08 17.56 14.54
CA GLN A 244 -16.50 18.88 14.84
C GLN A 244 -14.98 18.81 15.11
N PRO A 245 -14.13 18.63 14.09
CA PRO A 245 -12.71 18.35 14.29
C PRO A 245 -11.90 19.52 14.87
N TYR A 246 -12.44 20.74 14.79
CA TYR A 246 -11.73 21.96 15.20
C TYR A 246 -12.20 22.53 16.53
N GLU A 247 -13.15 21.90 17.23
CA GLU A 247 -13.66 22.41 18.52
C GLU A 247 -12.54 22.50 19.59
N GLU A 248 -11.73 21.45 19.71
CA GLU A 248 -10.55 21.46 20.59
C GLU A 248 -9.53 22.54 20.21
N LEU A 249 -9.37 22.80 18.91
CA LEU A 249 -8.48 23.86 18.41
C LEU A 249 -9.05 25.24 18.74
N ALA A 250 -10.36 25.42 18.62
CA ALA A 250 -11.03 26.67 18.97
C ALA A 250 -10.86 26.98 20.47
N ASN A 251 -10.86 25.96 21.33
CA ASN A 251 -10.59 26.14 22.75
C ASN A 251 -9.12 26.49 23.04
N GLN A 252 -8.17 26.00 22.23
CA GLN A 252 -6.74 26.26 22.40
C GLN A 252 -6.31 27.63 21.83
N PHE A 253 -6.88 28.02 20.70
CA PHE A 253 -6.44 29.17 19.91
C PHE A 253 -7.45 30.32 19.99
N GLN A 254 -7.30 31.18 21.00
CA GLN A 254 -8.32 32.17 21.36
C GLN A 254 -8.22 33.51 20.64
N SER A 255 -7.19 33.75 19.82
CA SER A 255 -7.07 35.06 19.16
C SER A 255 -8.14 35.24 18.06
N PRO A 256 -8.64 36.47 17.82
CA PRO A 256 -9.66 36.72 16.80
C PRO A 256 -9.25 36.22 15.40
N LEU A 257 -7.97 36.38 15.05
CA LEU A 257 -7.41 35.88 13.79
C LEU A 257 -7.50 34.35 13.73
N GLN A 258 -7.12 33.65 14.81
CA GLN A 258 -7.12 32.19 14.84
C GLN A 258 -8.54 31.62 14.81
N GLN A 259 -9.49 32.26 15.51
CA GLN A 259 -10.91 31.88 15.45
C GLN A 259 -11.47 32.06 14.04
N SER A 260 -11.14 33.14 13.35
CA SER A 260 -11.52 33.34 11.96
C SER A 260 -10.95 32.25 11.04
N ILE A 261 -9.68 31.85 11.25
CA ILE A 261 -9.05 30.77 10.51
C ILE A 261 -9.79 29.45 10.72
N ILE A 262 -10.17 29.14 11.97
CA ILE A 262 -10.88 27.91 12.31
C ILE A 262 -12.26 27.89 11.67
N LEU A 263 -13.00 29.01 11.70
CA LEU A 263 -14.30 29.13 11.04
C LEU A 263 -14.18 28.92 9.52
N ALA A 264 -13.19 29.55 8.88
CA ALA A 264 -12.92 29.36 7.46
C ALA A 264 -12.53 27.90 7.14
N ALA A 265 -11.72 27.26 7.99
CA ALA A 265 -11.34 25.87 7.84
C ALA A 265 -12.52 24.90 7.96
N SER A 266 -13.51 25.20 8.81
CA SER A 266 -14.78 24.47 8.90
C SER A 266 -15.59 24.60 7.61
N ALA A 267 -15.71 25.82 7.07
CA ALA A 267 -16.45 26.08 5.84
C ALA A 267 -15.82 25.43 4.60
N LEU A 268 -14.50 25.28 4.57
CA LEU A 268 -13.77 24.63 3.48
C LEU A 268 -13.87 23.10 3.52
N LEU A 269 -14.21 22.49 4.66
CA LEU A 269 -14.15 21.04 4.81
C LEU A 269 -15.08 20.33 3.81
N GLY A 270 -14.54 19.37 3.07
CA GLY A 270 -15.30 18.59 2.08
C GLY A 270 -15.54 19.28 0.72
N VAL A 271 -15.22 20.58 0.61
CA VAL A 271 -15.32 21.33 -0.66
C VAL A 271 -14.31 20.78 -1.68
N PRO A 272 -14.69 20.61 -2.97
CA PRO A 272 -13.76 20.25 -4.04
C PRO A 272 -12.61 21.27 -4.16
N HIS A 273 -11.39 20.76 -4.29
CA HIS A 273 -10.18 21.57 -4.40
C HIS A 273 -9.60 21.52 -5.82
N HIS A 274 -9.31 20.33 -6.34
CA HIS A 274 -8.84 20.14 -7.73
C HIS A 274 -9.08 18.71 -8.20
N LEU A 275 -8.99 18.52 -9.51
CA LEU A 275 -9.05 17.22 -10.15
C LEU A 275 -7.65 16.61 -10.24
N SER A 276 -7.56 15.31 -9.96
CA SER A 276 -6.33 14.53 -10.12
C SER A 276 -6.59 13.25 -10.89
N ILE A 277 -5.53 12.55 -11.29
CA ILE A 277 -5.62 11.28 -12.00
C ILE A 277 -5.92 10.18 -10.98
N HIS A 278 -6.94 9.35 -11.23
CA HIS A 278 -7.22 8.18 -10.41
C HIS A 278 -6.03 7.19 -10.45
N PRO A 279 -5.66 6.56 -9.32
CA PRO A 279 -4.46 5.74 -9.23
C PRO A 279 -4.48 4.43 -10.05
N GLY A 280 -5.62 4.00 -10.60
CA GLY A 280 -5.72 2.77 -11.40
C GLY A 280 -6.70 2.87 -12.58
N GLY A 281 -7.93 3.26 -12.29
CA GLY A 281 -9.06 3.38 -13.21
C GLY A 281 -8.76 4.04 -14.55
N ILE A 282 -8.88 3.23 -15.59
CA ILE A 282 -8.93 3.61 -17.00
C ILE A 282 -10.26 3.14 -17.59
N VAL A 283 -10.83 3.93 -18.49
CA VAL A 283 -12.05 3.59 -19.23
C VAL A 283 -11.76 3.60 -20.72
N ILE A 284 -12.45 2.71 -21.43
CA ILE A 284 -12.39 2.56 -22.87
C ILE A 284 -13.83 2.60 -23.38
N SER A 285 -14.19 3.63 -24.13
CA SER A 285 -15.51 3.76 -24.74
C SER A 285 -15.55 3.07 -26.12
N PRO A 286 -16.73 2.60 -26.57
CA PRO A 286 -16.89 2.11 -27.94
C PRO A 286 -16.64 3.22 -28.99
N ASP A 287 -17.19 4.42 -28.72
CA ASP A 287 -17.09 5.61 -29.56
C ASP A 287 -16.23 6.70 -28.91
N ALA A 288 -16.31 7.95 -29.39
CA ALA A 288 -15.61 9.08 -28.80
C ALA A 288 -16.03 9.27 -27.34
N ILE A 289 -15.05 9.27 -26.43
CA ILE A 289 -15.33 9.34 -24.98
C ILE A 289 -16.02 10.66 -24.59
N THR A 290 -15.83 11.71 -25.39
CA THR A 290 -16.47 13.03 -25.23
C THR A 290 -17.98 13.00 -25.40
N ASP A 291 -18.53 11.98 -26.05
CA ASP A 291 -19.98 11.82 -26.21
C ASP A 291 -20.63 11.32 -24.90
N LEU A 292 -19.83 10.75 -23.99
CA LEU A 292 -20.27 10.19 -22.72
C LEU A 292 -19.84 11.03 -21.52
N THR A 293 -18.62 11.58 -21.54
CA THR A 293 -18.08 12.36 -20.42
C THR A 293 -17.15 13.48 -20.88
N PRO A 294 -17.20 14.67 -20.24
CA PRO A 294 -16.20 15.70 -20.47
C PRO A 294 -14.82 15.22 -20.02
N ILE A 295 -13.80 15.60 -20.79
CA ILE A 295 -12.40 15.27 -20.53
C ILE A 295 -11.56 16.53 -20.29
N GLN A 296 -10.38 16.34 -19.72
CA GLN A 296 -9.37 17.38 -19.53
C GLN A 296 -7.97 16.77 -19.65
N LEU A 297 -6.98 17.59 -20.01
CA LEU A 297 -5.58 17.16 -20.03
C LEU A 297 -4.96 17.35 -18.64
N ALA A 298 -4.53 16.25 -18.01
CA ALA A 298 -3.79 16.33 -16.76
C ALA A 298 -2.36 16.85 -16.97
N THR A 299 -1.70 17.32 -15.91
CA THR A 299 -0.32 17.83 -15.95
C THR A 299 0.69 16.86 -16.56
N LYS A 300 0.44 15.54 -16.45
CA LYS A 300 1.25 14.48 -17.05
C LYS A 300 1.02 14.29 -18.57
N GLY A 301 0.14 15.07 -19.20
CA GLY A 301 -0.21 14.93 -20.62
C GLY A 301 -1.16 13.77 -20.94
N MET A 302 -1.79 13.17 -19.92
CA MET A 302 -2.81 12.13 -20.08
C MET A 302 -4.21 12.74 -20.06
N LEU A 303 -5.12 12.20 -20.88
CA LEU A 303 -6.53 12.60 -20.85
C LEU A 303 -7.21 11.97 -19.64
N ILE A 304 -7.95 12.78 -18.90
CA ILE A 304 -8.75 12.30 -17.77
C ILE A 304 -10.19 12.75 -17.90
N THR A 305 -11.11 11.97 -17.34
CA THR A 305 -12.52 12.37 -17.20
C THR A 305 -12.63 13.59 -16.27
N GLN A 306 -13.71 14.35 -16.32
CA GLN A 306 -14.03 15.34 -15.28
C GLN A 306 -15.01 14.79 -14.24
N PHE A 307 -15.61 13.64 -14.52
CA PHE A 307 -16.41 12.87 -13.59
C PHE A 307 -15.58 11.86 -12.81
N ASP A 308 -15.91 11.71 -11.53
CA ASP A 308 -15.27 10.72 -10.67
C ASP A 308 -15.76 9.31 -10.97
N LEU A 309 -15.18 8.34 -10.27
CA LEU A 309 -15.43 6.92 -10.51
C LEU A 309 -16.92 6.56 -10.40
N GLU A 310 -17.60 7.00 -9.35
CA GLU A 310 -19.02 6.69 -9.13
C GLU A 310 -19.89 7.22 -10.27
N SER A 311 -19.61 8.45 -10.72
CA SER A 311 -20.32 9.07 -11.84
C SER A 311 -20.06 8.34 -13.16
N ILE A 312 -18.82 7.90 -13.41
CA ILE A 312 -18.45 7.13 -14.60
C ILE A 312 -19.12 5.75 -14.63
N GLU A 313 -19.23 5.07 -13.49
CA GLU A 313 -19.96 3.81 -13.38
C GLU A 313 -21.47 3.98 -13.62
N GLN A 314 -22.06 5.09 -13.15
CA GLN A 314 -23.47 5.42 -13.41
C GLN A 314 -23.76 5.73 -14.89
N LEU A 315 -22.77 6.26 -15.62
CA LEU A 315 -22.81 6.41 -17.07
C LEU A 315 -22.59 5.09 -17.81
N GLY A 316 -22.43 3.97 -17.10
CA GLY A 316 -22.32 2.63 -17.69
C GLY A 316 -20.99 2.33 -18.38
N LEU A 317 -19.96 3.14 -18.16
CA LEU A 317 -18.62 2.86 -18.64
C LEU A 317 -17.95 1.80 -17.75
N VAL A 318 -17.35 0.78 -18.39
CA VAL A 318 -16.60 -0.25 -17.67
C VAL A 318 -15.20 0.27 -17.34
N LYS A 319 -14.86 0.22 -16.05
CA LYS A 319 -13.53 0.53 -15.54
C LYS A 319 -12.63 -0.72 -15.61
N ILE A 320 -11.38 -0.51 -16.01
CA ILE A 320 -10.27 -1.43 -15.76
C ILE A 320 -9.34 -0.74 -14.78
N ASP A 321 -8.92 -1.42 -13.70
CA ASP A 321 -7.98 -0.85 -12.73
C ASP A 321 -6.57 -1.33 -13.03
N LEU A 322 -5.71 -0.41 -13.47
CA LEU A 322 -4.28 -0.64 -13.69
C LEU A 322 -3.48 0.01 -12.54
N LEU A 323 -3.44 -0.62 -11.38
CA LEU A 323 -2.83 -0.04 -10.17
C LEU A 323 -1.31 -0.26 -10.13
N GLY A 324 -0.55 0.75 -9.73
CA GLY A 324 0.89 0.61 -9.51
C GLY A 324 1.22 0.21 -8.07
N ILE A 325 1.86 -0.94 -7.86
CA ILE A 325 2.29 -1.41 -6.54
C ILE A 325 3.81 -1.53 -6.44
N ARG A 326 4.37 -1.04 -5.33
CA ARG A 326 5.82 -1.04 -5.10
C ARG A 326 6.39 -2.44 -4.89
N GLY A 327 5.62 -3.37 -4.31
CA GLY A 327 6.07 -4.76 -4.12
C GLY A 327 6.45 -5.45 -5.43
N LEU A 328 5.68 -5.21 -6.50
CA LEU A 328 6.04 -5.71 -7.84
C LEU A 328 7.22 -4.97 -8.45
N THR A 329 7.40 -3.68 -8.13
CA THR A 329 8.60 -2.93 -8.54
C THR A 329 9.86 -3.52 -7.91
N VAL A 330 9.84 -3.83 -6.62
CA VAL A 330 10.95 -4.49 -5.92
C VAL A 330 11.28 -5.83 -6.60
N LEU A 331 10.27 -6.65 -6.90
CA LEU A 331 10.46 -7.92 -7.58
C LEU A 331 10.99 -7.76 -9.02
N GLY A 332 10.51 -6.75 -9.75
CA GLY A 332 11.02 -6.39 -11.06
C GLY A 332 12.50 -6.01 -11.02
N ASP A 333 12.87 -5.15 -10.08
CA ASP A 333 14.25 -4.69 -9.90
C ASP A 333 15.20 -5.85 -9.58
N VAL A 334 14.74 -6.83 -8.81
CA VAL A 334 15.51 -8.05 -8.52
C VAL A 334 15.72 -8.86 -9.80
N VAL A 335 14.67 -9.11 -10.59
CA VAL A 335 14.77 -9.86 -11.85
C VAL A 335 15.67 -9.13 -12.86
N GLU A 336 15.51 -7.81 -13.01
CA GLU A 336 16.35 -7.00 -13.89
C GLU A 336 17.83 -7.04 -13.45
N ALA A 337 18.10 -6.97 -12.15
CA ALA A 337 19.46 -7.05 -11.62
C ALA A 337 20.10 -8.44 -11.82
N ILE A 338 19.34 -9.52 -11.60
CA ILE A 338 19.80 -10.89 -11.84
C ILE A 338 20.13 -11.08 -13.34
N ASN A 339 19.22 -10.66 -14.23
CA ASN A 339 19.38 -10.82 -15.67
C ASN A 339 20.50 -9.96 -16.27
N ALA A 340 20.81 -8.82 -15.65
CA ALA A 340 21.95 -7.99 -16.04
C ALA A 340 23.32 -8.57 -15.60
N GLY A 341 23.34 -9.75 -14.97
CA GLY A 341 24.57 -10.40 -14.53
C GLY A 341 25.18 -9.78 -13.28
N TYR A 342 24.41 -9.04 -12.50
CA TYR A 342 24.81 -8.58 -11.16
C TYR A 342 24.68 -9.70 -10.12
N ASP A 343 24.70 -10.96 -10.51
CA ASP A 343 24.90 -12.06 -9.57
C ASP A 343 26.13 -12.87 -9.98
N SER A 344 27.00 -13.11 -9.01
CA SER A 344 28.19 -13.96 -9.15
C SER A 344 27.86 -15.45 -9.07
N GLN A 345 26.62 -15.82 -8.72
CA GLN A 345 26.20 -17.21 -8.65
C GLN A 345 25.71 -17.72 -10.02
N PRO A 346 26.31 -18.79 -10.57
CA PRO A 346 25.86 -19.42 -11.82
C PRO A 346 24.54 -20.20 -11.69
N ARG A 347 23.84 -20.10 -10.55
CA ARG A 347 22.57 -20.80 -10.27
C ARG A 347 21.42 -19.78 -10.31
N SER A 348 20.53 -19.97 -11.27
CA SER A 348 19.28 -19.22 -11.54
C SER A 348 19.41 -17.94 -12.37
N GLN A 349 19.54 -18.11 -13.69
CA GLN A 349 18.92 -17.14 -14.59
C GLN A 349 17.41 -17.18 -14.32
N LEU A 350 16.84 -16.05 -13.94
CA LEU A 350 15.41 -15.91 -13.65
C LEU A 350 14.80 -15.14 -14.83
N GLY A 351 14.25 -15.87 -15.79
CA GLY A 351 13.65 -15.26 -16.99
C GLY A 351 12.43 -14.43 -16.65
N SER A 352 11.63 -14.89 -15.68
CA SER A 352 10.43 -14.20 -15.20
C SER A 352 10.13 -14.53 -13.74
N LEU A 353 9.31 -13.73 -13.07
CA LEU A 353 8.84 -14.04 -11.71
C LEU A 353 8.05 -15.36 -11.62
N ASP A 354 7.57 -15.88 -12.74
CA ASP A 354 6.84 -17.15 -12.79
C ASP A 354 7.76 -18.37 -12.71
N ASP A 355 9.08 -18.19 -12.86
CA ASP A 355 10.07 -19.26 -12.71
C ASP A 355 10.41 -19.55 -11.23
N ILE A 356 9.94 -18.72 -10.29
CA ILE A 356 10.20 -18.89 -8.85
C ILE A 356 9.40 -20.09 -8.32
N PRO A 357 10.05 -21.08 -7.67
CA PRO A 357 9.37 -22.28 -7.18
C PRO A 357 8.38 -21.96 -6.05
N GLU A 358 7.24 -22.65 -6.06
CA GLU A 358 6.24 -22.57 -4.97
C GLU A 358 6.64 -23.36 -3.72
N GLU A 359 7.63 -24.24 -3.85
CA GLU A 359 8.20 -25.05 -2.76
C GLU A 359 9.71 -24.84 -2.68
N ASP A 360 10.18 -24.29 -1.57
CA ASP A 360 11.60 -24.08 -1.30
C ASP A 360 11.86 -24.09 0.20
N ARG A 361 12.75 -24.98 0.66
CA ARG A 361 12.98 -25.21 2.09
C ARG A 361 13.49 -23.96 2.81
N ASP A 362 14.44 -23.25 2.22
CA ASP A 362 15.09 -22.11 2.86
C ASP A 362 14.10 -20.93 2.95
N THR A 363 13.27 -20.75 1.92
CA THR A 363 12.12 -19.81 1.94
C THR A 363 11.11 -20.18 3.02
N SER A 364 10.74 -21.47 3.13
CA SER A 364 9.86 -21.96 4.19
C SER A 364 10.41 -21.67 5.58
N GLU A 365 11.71 -21.84 5.81
CA GLU A 365 12.36 -21.56 7.09
C GLU A 365 12.35 -20.06 7.42
N LEU A 366 12.61 -19.17 6.44
CA LEU A 366 12.53 -17.72 6.62
C LEU A 366 11.11 -17.26 6.99
N VAL A 367 10.10 -17.76 6.28
CA VAL A 367 8.68 -17.44 6.51
C VAL A 367 8.24 -17.95 7.88
N ARG A 368 8.57 -19.20 8.23
CA ARG A 368 8.25 -19.82 9.53
C ARG A 368 8.88 -19.05 10.69
N ALA A 369 10.10 -18.56 10.51
CA ALA A 369 10.81 -17.75 11.50
C ALA A 369 10.30 -16.29 11.58
N GLY A 370 9.37 -15.88 10.71
CA GLY A 370 8.86 -14.50 10.65
C GLY A 370 9.95 -13.48 10.33
N LYS A 371 10.99 -13.86 9.57
CA LYS A 371 12.12 -12.99 9.17
C LYS A 371 11.82 -12.26 7.85
N THR A 372 10.63 -11.69 7.76
CA THR A 372 10.01 -11.24 6.49
C THR A 372 9.96 -9.71 6.33
N ILE A 373 10.80 -8.96 7.04
CA ILE A 373 10.95 -7.50 6.81
C ILE A 373 11.37 -7.27 5.34
N GLY A 374 10.68 -6.38 4.65
CA GLY A 374 10.86 -6.11 3.21
C GLY A 374 10.02 -7.00 2.30
N CYS A 375 9.39 -8.05 2.81
CA CYS A 375 8.54 -8.94 2.01
C CYS A 375 7.10 -8.39 1.93
N PHE A 376 6.56 -8.32 0.71
CA PHE A 376 5.24 -7.77 0.44
C PHE A 376 4.13 -8.39 1.32
N GLN A 377 3.28 -7.56 1.93
CA GLN A 377 2.15 -7.92 2.82
C GLN A 377 2.50 -8.67 4.11
N ILE A 378 3.68 -9.27 4.24
CA ILE A 378 4.04 -10.14 5.35
C ILE A 378 5.11 -9.60 6.31
N GLU A 379 5.39 -8.29 6.28
CA GLU A 379 6.44 -7.66 7.09
C GLU A 379 5.97 -7.06 8.43
N SER A 380 4.68 -6.74 8.58
CA SER A 380 4.18 -6.06 9.79
C SER A 380 4.36 -6.93 11.06
N PRO A 381 4.55 -6.34 12.26
CA PRO A 381 4.84 -7.11 13.47
C PRO A 381 3.80 -8.20 13.76
N GLY A 382 2.51 -7.86 13.68
CA GLY A 382 1.43 -8.82 13.95
C GLY A 382 1.27 -9.88 12.85
N MET A 383 1.63 -9.58 11.61
CA MET A 383 1.66 -10.59 10.53
C MET A 383 2.83 -11.56 10.74
N ARG A 384 4.01 -11.05 11.08
CA ARG A 384 5.18 -11.89 11.42
C ARG A 384 4.90 -12.80 12.60
N LEU A 385 4.18 -12.30 13.61
CA LEU A 385 3.70 -13.11 14.72
C LEU A 385 2.71 -14.18 14.23
N THR A 386 1.72 -13.82 13.41
CA THR A 386 0.76 -14.78 12.83
C THR A 386 1.48 -15.90 12.06
N LEU A 387 2.49 -15.58 11.26
CA LEU A 387 3.30 -16.57 10.53
C LEU A 387 3.98 -17.57 11.48
N LYS A 388 4.59 -17.07 12.57
CA LYS A 388 5.20 -17.90 13.62
C LYS A 388 4.15 -18.74 14.34
N GLU A 389 2.99 -18.16 14.68
CA GLU A 389 1.89 -18.85 15.36
C GLU A 389 1.37 -20.04 14.57
N ILE A 390 1.16 -19.89 13.25
CA ILE A 390 0.68 -20.98 12.39
C ILE A 390 1.81 -21.88 11.88
N GLN A 391 3.08 -21.54 12.12
CA GLN A 391 4.26 -22.21 11.55
C GLN A 391 4.21 -22.28 10.01
N ALA A 392 3.85 -21.16 9.40
CA ALA A 392 3.69 -21.03 7.95
C ALA A 392 4.98 -21.47 7.23
N SER A 393 4.86 -22.44 6.31
CA SER A 393 6.01 -22.97 5.58
C SER A 393 5.71 -23.32 4.11
N SER A 394 4.59 -22.84 3.59
CA SER A 394 4.19 -22.99 2.19
C SER A 394 3.42 -21.76 1.72
N LEU A 395 3.19 -21.66 0.42
CA LEU A 395 2.32 -20.64 -0.18
C LEU A 395 0.92 -20.64 0.46
N ASP A 396 0.34 -21.81 0.70
CA ASP A 396 -0.97 -21.94 1.34
C ASP A 396 -0.94 -21.47 2.80
N GLY A 397 0.17 -21.69 3.52
CA GLY A 397 0.40 -21.14 4.85
C GLY A 397 0.46 -19.61 4.85
N VAL A 398 1.13 -19.00 3.87
CA VAL A 398 1.15 -17.54 3.71
C VAL A 398 -0.25 -17.01 3.41
N MET A 399 -0.99 -17.68 2.51
CA MET A 399 -2.39 -17.33 2.20
C MET A 399 -3.28 -17.37 3.45
N ALA A 400 -3.15 -18.42 4.28
CA ALA A 400 -3.89 -18.53 5.54
C ALA A 400 -3.54 -17.40 6.52
N ALA A 401 -2.26 -17.05 6.66
CA ALA A 401 -1.83 -15.94 7.52
C ALA A 401 -2.44 -14.60 7.10
N LEU A 402 -2.47 -14.32 5.78
CA LEU A 402 -3.09 -13.11 5.22
C LEU A 402 -4.58 -13.00 5.58
N ALA A 403 -5.29 -14.13 5.59
CA ALA A 403 -6.71 -14.16 5.93
C ALA A 403 -6.97 -14.09 7.44
N LEU A 404 -6.09 -14.68 8.27
CA LEU A 404 -6.23 -14.71 9.73
C LEU A 404 -5.91 -13.38 10.43
N TYR A 405 -5.03 -12.56 9.86
CA TYR A 405 -4.60 -11.30 10.48
C TYR A 405 -5.66 -10.18 10.33
N ARG A 406 -6.87 -10.43 10.85
CA ARG A 406 -8.04 -9.53 10.81
C ARG A 406 -8.84 -9.61 12.12
N PRO A 407 -9.54 -8.54 12.53
CA PRO A 407 -10.27 -8.51 13.81
C PRO A 407 -11.34 -9.60 14.00
N GLY A 408 -12.01 -10.03 12.91
CA GLY A 408 -13.02 -11.09 12.99
C GLY A 408 -12.49 -12.43 13.48
N PRO A 409 -11.57 -13.09 12.74
CA PRO A 409 -10.97 -14.37 13.18
C PRO A 409 -10.31 -14.30 14.57
N LEU A 410 -9.84 -13.12 14.99
CA LEU A 410 -9.28 -12.87 16.33
C LEU A 410 -10.33 -12.95 17.46
N THR A 411 -11.62 -12.82 17.14
CA THR A 411 -12.72 -12.80 18.11
C THR A 411 -13.39 -14.17 18.19
N GLY A 412 -13.59 -14.72 19.40
CA GLY A 412 -14.34 -15.97 19.61
C GLY A 412 -13.54 -17.28 19.51
N GLY A 413 -12.21 -17.26 19.57
CA GLY A 413 -11.37 -18.47 19.64
C GLY A 413 -11.22 -19.25 18.32
N GLN A 414 -11.80 -18.77 17.23
CA GLN A 414 -11.75 -19.43 15.91
C GLN A 414 -10.33 -19.42 15.31
N LYS A 415 -9.55 -18.36 15.52
CA LYS A 415 -8.12 -18.35 15.21
C LYS A 415 -7.37 -19.47 15.92
N ASP A 416 -7.60 -19.67 17.21
CA ASP A 416 -6.89 -20.68 18.00
C ASP A 416 -7.27 -22.10 17.56
N ASN A 417 -8.56 -22.33 17.27
CA ASN A 417 -9.05 -23.57 16.69
C ASN A 417 -8.39 -23.84 15.34
N PHE A 418 -8.31 -22.83 14.46
CA PHE A 418 -7.64 -22.95 13.17
C PHE A 418 -6.16 -23.29 13.35
N ILE A 419 -5.42 -22.57 14.20
CA ILE A 419 -3.99 -22.82 14.44
C ILE A 419 -3.76 -24.27 14.88
N ARG A 420 -4.51 -24.76 15.87
CA ARG A 420 -4.32 -26.12 16.40
C ARG A 420 -4.59 -27.18 15.33
N ARG A 421 -5.63 -27.01 14.51
CA ARG A 421 -5.99 -27.96 13.45
C ARG A 421 -5.04 -27.89 12.26
N PHE A 422 -4.66 -26.69 11.84
CA PHE A 422 -3.65 -26.44 10.81
C PHE A 422 -2.32 -27.10 11.15
N GLN A 423 -1.93 -27.09 12.43
CA GLN A 423 -0.73 -27.75 12.95
C GLN A 423 -0.89 -29.24 13.23
N GLY A 424 -2.07 -29.82 12.98
CA GLY A 424 -2.35 -31.23 13.27
C GLY A 424 -2.40 -31.59 14.76
N ARG A 425 -2.54 -30.60 15.66
CA ARG A 425 -2.67 -30.81 17.12
C ARG A 425 -4.09 -31.17 17.56
N GLU A 426 -5.08 -30.90 16.71
CA GLU A 426 -6.50 -31.17 16.94
C GLU A 426 -7.12 -31.73 15.66
N THR A 427 -7.95 -32.77 15.76
CA THR A 427 -8.70 -33.29 14.62
C THR A 427 -9.82 -32.34 14.21
N THR A 428 -10.02 -32.18 12.91
CA THR A 428 -11.09 -31.30 12.40
C THR A 428 -12.47 -31.85 12.77
N SER A 429 -13.27 -31.03 13.43
CA SER A 429 -14.68 -31.29 13.71
C SER A 429 -15.57 -30.29 12.97
N TYR A 430 -16.71 -30.78 12.49
CA TYR A 430 -17.73 -30.00 11.79
C TYR A 430 -19.04 -30.05 12.58
N LEU A 431 -19.81 -28.96 12.56
CA LEU A 431 -21.15 -28.94 13.16
C LEU A 431 -22.11 -29.92 12.47
N HIS A 432 -21.89 -30.17 11.18
CA HIS A 432 -22.65 -31.13 10.38
C HIS A 432 -21.78 -31.73 9.27
N PRO A 433 -21.93 -33.02 8.90
CA PRO A 433 -21.15 -33.65 7.82
C PRO A 433 -21.20 -32.90 6.49
N SER A 434 -22.33 -32.28 6.14
CA SER A 434 -22.48 -31.50 4.89
C SER A 434 -21.59 -30.25 4.82
N LEU A 435 -21.00 -29.80 5.94
CA LEU A 435 -20.03 -28.70 5.95
C LEU A 435 -18.61 -29.15 5.58
N ALA A 436 -18.29 -30.44 5.69
CA ALA A 436 -16.97 -30.97 5.37
C ALA A 436 -16.46 -30.54 3.98
N PRO A 437 -17.18 -30.76 2.86
CA PRO A 437 -16.71 -30.36 1.53
C PRO A 437 -16.66 -28.83 1.30
N LEU A 438 -17.14 -28.03 2.26
CA LEU A 438 -17.15 -26.56 2.19
C LEU A 438 -16.02 -25.93 3.00
N LEU A 439 -15.56 -26.62 4.05
CA LEU A 439 -14.63 -26.10 5.05
C LEU A 439 -13.38 -26.99 5.26
N GLU A 440 -13.20 -28.05 4.48
CA GLU A 440 -12.03 -28.93 4.58
C GLU A 440 -10.71 -28.17 4.39
N ASP A 441 -10.64 -27.28 3.39
CA ASP A 441 -9.47 -26.43 3.09
C ASP A 441 -9.07 -25.51 4.25
N THR A 442 -9.95 -25.31 5.22
CA THR A 442 -9.76 -24.43 6.36
C THR A 442 -10.03 -25.13 7.69
N TYR A 443 -9.94 -26.46 7.71
CA TYR A 443 -10.01 -27.27 8.92
C TYR A 443 -11.29 -26.99 9.75
N GLY A 444 -12.42 -26.84 9.06
CA GLY A 444 -13.73 -26.62 9.69
C GLY A 444 -13.98 -25.18 10.19
N VAL A 445 -13.09 -24.23 9.90
CA VAL A 445 -13.22 -22.82 10.31
C VAL A 445 -13.61 -21.97 9.10
N ILE A 446 -14.61 -21.09 9.25
CA ILE A 446 -14.94 -20.11 8.22
C ILE A 446 -13.85 -19.04 8.22
N LEU A 447 -13.13 -18.89 7.11
CA LEU A 447 -12.02 -17.94 6.95
C LEU A 447 -12.24 -17.00 5.75
N TYR A 448 -12.95 -17.45 4.73
CA TYR A 448 -13.11 -16.73 3.47
C TYR A 448 -14.56 -16.34 3.17
N GLN A 449 -14.75 -15.24 2.44
CA GLN A 449 -16.08 -14.81 1.99
C GLN A 449 -16.75 -15.86 1.09
N GLU A 450 -15.97 -16.52 0.24
CA GLU A 450 -16.42 -17.56 -0.67
C GLU A 450 -17.01 -18.77 0.08
N GLN A 451 -16.52 -19.06 1.29
CA GLN A 451 -17.08 -20.14 2.11
C GLN A 451 -18.48 -19.80 2.61
N VAL A 452 -18.68 -18.55 3.05
CA VAL A 452 -20.01 -18.06 3.45
C VAL A 452 -20.99 -18.17 2.29
N LEU A 453 -20.59 -17.72 1.09
CA LEU A 453 -21.42 -17.81 -0.11
C LEU A 453 -21.73 -19.26 -0.50
N ARG A 454 -20.72 -20.14 -0.45
CA ARG A 454 -20.89 -21.56 -0.75
C ARG A 454 -21.79 -22.27 0.27
N ILE A 455 -21.70 -21.93 1.55
CA ILE A 455 -22.60 -22.46 2.59
C ILE A 455 -24.03 -21.98 2.31
N ALA A 456 -24.24 -20.69 2.10
CA ALA A 456 -25.55 -20.14 1.75
C ALA A 456 -26.16 -20.85 0.53
N HIS A 457 -25.38 -21.03 -0.53
CA HIS A 457 -25.87 -21.61 -1.78
C HIS A 457 -26.03 -23.14 -1.72
N LYS A 458 -24.98 -23.88 -1.35
CA LYS A 458 -24.98 -25.36 -1.41
C LYS A 458 -25.67 -26.02 -0.21
N LEU A 459 -25.62 -25.40 0.97
CA LEU A 459 -26.23 -25.95 2.18
C LEU A 459 -27.69 -25.54 2.31
N ALA A 460 -28.02 -24.28 2.04
CA ALA A 460 -29.36 -23.75 2.24
C ALA A 460 -30.17 -23.53 0.96
N GLY A 461 -29.59 -23.77 -0.22
CA GLY A 461 -30.29 -23.58 -1.49
C GLY A 461 -30.62 -22.11 -1.79
N LEU A 462 -29.97 -21.16 -1.13
CA LEU A 462 -30.19 -19.74 -1.40
C LEU A 462 -29.82 -19.41 -2.84
N SER A 463 -30.64 -18.59 -3.49
CA SER A 463 -30.40 -18.14 -4.86
C SER A 463 -29.14 -17.28 -4.94
N LEU A 464 -28.58 -17.12 -6.15
CA LEU A 464 -27.44 -16.21 -6.35
C LEU A 464 -27.78 -14.75 -6.00
N ALA A 465 -29.06 -14.36 -6.08
CA ALA A 465 -29.53 -13.05 -5.64
C ALA A 465 -29.55 -12.93 -4.11
N ASP A 466 -30.05 -13.95 -3.40
CA ASP A 466 -30.03 -14.01 -1.94
C ASP A 466 -28.60 -14.02 -1.40
N ALA A 467 -27.67 -14.70 -2.08
CA ALA A 467 -26.27 -14.75 -1.69
C ALA A 467 -25.54 -13.40 -1.83
N ASP A 468 -25.86 -12.61 -2.87
CA ASP A 468 -25.32 -11.24 -2.98
C ASP A 468 -25.96 -10.29 -1.96
N LEU A 469 -27.25 -10.43 -1.66
CA LEU A 469 -27.90 -9.70 -0.58
C LEU A 469 -27.22 -9.99 0.77
N LEU A 470 -26.98 -11.27 1.07
CA LEU A 470 -26.25 -11.69 2.26
C LEU A 470 -24.88 -11.00 2.33
N ARG A 471 -24.09 -11.05 1.25
CA ARG A 471 -22.78 -10.37 1.18
C ARG A 471 -22.87 -8.86 1.44
N ARG A 472 -23.85 -8.16 0.86
CA ARG A 472 -24.04 -6.71 1.03
C ARG A 472 -24.42 -6.35 2.45
N ALA A 473 -25.40 -7.04 3.01
CA ALA A 473 -25.88 -6.83 4.38
C ALA A 473 -24.77 -7.12 5.39
N MET A 474 -23.92 -8.12 5.11
CA MET A 474 -22.72 -8.44 5.88
C MET A 474 -21.63 -7.36 5.82
N SER A 475 -21.49 -6.68 4.68
CA SER A 475 -20.43 -5.67 4.46
C SER A 475 -20.76 -4.29 5.06
N HIS A 476 -22.04 -3.94 5.16
CA HIS A 476 -22.50 -2.62 5.66
C HIS A 476 -23.10 -2.66 7.06
N PHE A 477 -23.05 -3.82 7.73
CA PHE A 477 -23.58 -4.05 9.08
C PHE A 477 -24.99 -3.43 9.25
N ASP A 478 -25.92 -3.83 8.38
CA ASP A 478 -27.33 -3.43 8.50
C ASP A 478 -28.10 -4.56 9.22
N PRO A 479 -28.44 -4.43 10.51
CA PRO A 479 -29.27 -5.38 11.26
C PRO A 479 -30.78 -5.29 10.89
N GLY A 480 -31.12 -4.70 9.74
CA GLY A 480 -32.50 -4.53 9.29
C GLY A 480 -33.26 -5.83 8.97
N LYS A 481 -34.54 -5.66 8.59
CA LYS A 481 -35.50 -6.75 8.27
C LYS A 481 -34.98 -7.77 7.25
N GLN A 482 -34.11 -7.35 6.33
CA GLN A 482 -33.57 -8.22 5.27
C GLN A 482 -32.72 -9.38 5.83
N MET A 483 -31.93 -9.14 6.88
CA MET A 483 -31.08 -10.18 7.48
C MET A 483 -31.93 -11.27 8.15
N GLN A 484 -33.04 -10.90 8.76
CA GLN A 484 -33.96 -11.84 9.40
C GLN A 484 -34.67 -12.72 8.36
N THR A 485 -35.13 -12.14 7.25
CA THR A 485 -35.72 -12.91 6.13
C THR A 485 -34.72 -13.91 5.55
N LEU A 486 -33.45 -13.52 5.38
CA LEU A 486 -32.41 -14.43 4.89
C LEU A 486 -32.12 -15.56 5.90
N LYS A 487 -32.12 -15.27 7.21
CA LYS A 487 -31.96 -16.27 8.26
C LYS A 487 -33.06 -17.33 8.21
N GLU A 488 -34.32 -16.90 8.09
CA GLU A 488 -35.47 -17.80 8.02
C GLU A 488 -35.40 -18.71 6.78
N LYS A 489 -35.12 -18.13 5.60
CA LYS A 489 -34.88 -18.89 4.37
C LYS A 489 -33.73 -19.89 4.54
N PHE A 490 -32.65 -19.46 5.19
CA PHE A 490 -31.47 -20.31 5.41
C PHE A 490 -31.82 -21.54 6.25
N ILE A 491 -32.47 -21.33 7.41
CA ILE A 491 -32.86 -22.42 8.31
C ILE A 491 -33.79 -23.40 7.58
N GLN A 492 -34.81 -22.90 6.90
CA GLN A 492 -35.75 -23.73 6.14
C GLN A 492 -35.04 -24.54 5.06
N GLY A 493 -34.20 -23.90 4.25
CA GLY A 493 -33.47 -24.57 3.17
C GLY A 493 -32.48 -25.63 3.65
N THR A 494 -31.78 -25.38 4.76
CA THR A 494 -30.87 -26.40 5.36
C THR A 494 -31.62 -27.64 5.87
N PHE A 495 -32.83 -27.46 6.38
CA PHE A 495 -33.69 -28.55 6.80
C PHE A 495 -34.22 -29.33 5.59
N ASP A 496 -34.76 -28.64 4.58
CA ASP A 496 -35.39 -29.25 3.42
C ASP A 496 -34.38 -30.05 2.55
N LEU A 497 -33.15 -29.54 2.40
CA LEU A 497 -32.14 -30.15 1.54
C LEU A 497 -31.30 -31.23 2.23
N HIS A 498 -30.99 -31.05 3.51
CA HIS A 498 -30.00 -31.88 4.23
C HIS A 498 -30.52 -32.44 5.56
N GLY A 499 -31.74 -32.14 5.97
CA GLY A 499 -32.32 -32.59 7.24
C GLY A 499 -31.65 -32.01 8.47
N ILE A 500 -30.99 -30.84 8.35
CA ILE A 500 -30.22 -30.24 9.46
C ILE A 500 -31.19 -29.68 10.51
N PRO A 501 -31.06 -30.05 11.80
CA PRO A 501 -31.93 -29.52 12.85
C PRO A 501 -31.79 -28.00 12.99
N GLN A 502 -32.91 -27.32 13.26
CA GLN A 502 -32.97 -25.85 13.39
C GLN A 502 -31.88 -25.29 14.33
N THR A 503 -31.64 -25.93 15.47
CA THR A 503 -30.61 -25.50 16.44
C THR A 503 -29.20 -25.50 15.83
N THR A 504 -28.90 -26.48 14.98
CA THR A 504 -27.61 -26.56 14.28
C THR A 504 -27.55 -25.53 13.15
N SER A 505 -28.64 -25.33 12.42
CA SER A 505 -28.73 -24.29 11.37
C SER A 505 -28.57 -22.88 11.93
N GLU A 506 -29.13 -22.60 13.10
CA GLU A 506 -28.97 -21.32 13.80
C GLU A 506 -27.51 -21.09 14.21
N GLN A 507 -26.82 -22.12 14.73
CA GLN A 507 -25.40 -22.02 15.06
C GLN A 507 -24.53 -21.76 13.82
N ILE A 508 -24.82 -22.43 12.69
CA ILE A 508 -24.12 -22.20 11.42
C ILE A 508 -24.34 -20.76 10.95
N TRP A 509 -25.57 -20.26 11.04
CA TRP A 509 -25.91 -18.88 10.68
C TRP A 509 -25.17 -17.86 11.57
N GLU A 510 -25.11 -18.08 12.88
CA GLU A 510 -24.39 -17.22 13.82
C GLU A 510 -22.89 -17.17 13.50
N LEU A 511 -22.27 -18.31 13.16
CA LEU A 511 -20.88 -18.35 12.71
C LEU A 511 -20.66 -17.55 11.43
N MET A 512 -21.58 -17.66 10.46
CA MET A 512 -21.52 -16.85 9.24
C MET A 512 -21.66 -15.36 9.56
N ALA A 513 -22.67 -14.97 10.35
CA ALA A 513 -22.95 -13.58 10.71
C ALA A 513 -21.82 -12.93 11.52
N ALA A 514 -21.15 -13.66 12.41
CA ALA A 514 -19.99 -13.16 13.14
C ALA A 514 -18.79 -12.86 12.20
N PHE A 515 -18.68 -13.60 11.09
CA PHE A 515 -17.57 -13.47 10.14
C PHE A 515 -17.84 -12.47 9.00
N ALA A 516 -19.12 -12.17 8.74
CA ALA A 516 -19.66 -11.20 7.78
C ALA A 516 -18.82 -9.95 7.53
N GLY A 517 -18.46 -9.23 8.60
CA GLY A 517 -17.76 -7.95 8.51
C GLY A 517 -16.24 -8.08 8.33
N TYR A 518 -15.69 -9.29 8.40
CA TYR A 518 -14.25 -9.53 8.47
C TYR A 518 -13.74 -10.62 7.52
N GLY A 519 -14.63 -11.28 6.78
CA GLY A 519 -14.27 -12.30 5.80
C GLY A 519 -13.35 -11.75 4.72
N PHE A 520 -12.32 -12.51 4.39
CA PHE A 520 -11.33 -12.13 3.36
C PHE A 520 -11.62 -12.86 2.04
N PRO A 521 -11.51 -12.24 0.85
CA PRO A 521 -11.66 -12.95 -0.41
C PRO A 521 -10.49 -13.92 -0.65
N LYS A 522 -10.77 -15.22 -0.80
CA LYS A 522 -9.75 -16.28 -1.01
C LYS A 522 -8.95 -16.04 -2.29
N ALA A 523 -9.60 -15.63 -3.37
CA ALA A 523 -8.95 -15.38 -4.66
C ALA A 523 -7.91 -14.22 -4.58
N HIS A 524 -8.26 -13.18 -3.82
CA HIS A 524 -7.36 -12.06 -3.53
C HIS A 524 -6.21 -12.50 -2.63
N ALA A 525 -6.49 -13.29 -1.58
CA ALA A 525 -5.48 -13.86 -0.68
C ALA A 525 -4.44 -14.69 -1.45
N ALA A 526 -4.89 -15.56 -2.34
CA ALA A 526 -4.03 -16.42 -3.14
C ALA A 526 -3.09 -15.62 -4.06
N SER A 527 -3.61 -14.58 -4.72
CA SER A 527 -2.80 -13.73 -5.59
C SER A 527 -1.69 -13.02 -4.81
N TYR A 528 -2.03 -12.44 -3.65
CA TYR A 528 -1.05 -11.70 -2.83
C TYR A 528 -0.09 -12.62 -2.09
N ALA A 529 -0.52 -13.81 -1.69
CA ALA A 529 0.35 -14.82 -1.10
C ALA A 529 1.48 -15.20 -2.06
N ARG A 530 1.22 -15.28 -3.37
CA ARG A 530 2.25 -15.60 -4.36
C ARG A 530 3.29 -14.48 -4.48
N VAL A 531 2.87 -13.21 -4.48
CA VAL A 531 3.80 -12.06 -4.48
C VAL A 531 4.62 -12.02 -3.18
N ALA A 532 4.00 -12.32 -2.04
CA ALA A 532 4.67 -12.40 -0.74
C ALA A 532 5.71 -13.54 -0.69
N TRP A 533 5.35 -14.72 -1.21
CA TRP A 533 6.25 -15.88 -1.32
C TRP A 533 7.44 -15.58 -2.22
N ARG A 534 7.21 -15.00 -3.41
CA ARG A 534 8.27 -14.56 -4.33
C ARG A 534 9.21 -13.55 -3.67
N SER A 535 8.67 -12.62 -2.87
CA SER A 535 9.50 -11.68 -2.11
C SER A 535 10.39 -12.39 -1.08
N ALA A 536 9.83 -13.37 -0.35
CA ALA A 536 10.59 -14.17 0.60
C ALA A 536 11.68 -15.00 -0.09
N TRP A 537 11.38 -15.61 -1.23
CA TRP A 537 12.35 -16.35 -2.03
C TRP A 537 13.49 -15.46 -2.50
N CYS A 538 13.20 -14.28 -3.07
CA CYS A 538 14.22 -13.31 -3.48
C CYS A 538 15.08 -12.85 -2.29
N LYS A 539 14.48 -12.67 -1.11
CA LYS A 539 15.21 -12.32 0.11
C LYS A 539 16.18 -13.41 0.56
N VAL A 540 15.81 -14.68 0.40
CA VAL A 540 16.67 -15.83 0.77
C VAL A 540 17.80 -16.01 -0.22
N HIS A 541 17.48 -16.07 -1.52
CA HIS A 541 18.41 -16.49 -2.56
C HIS A 541 19.26 -15.34 -3.13
N HIS A 542 18.74 -14.11 -3.11
CA HIS A 542 19.44 -12.90 -3.58
C HIS A 542 19.34 -11.75 -2.56
N PRO A 543 19.78 -11.95 -1.30
CA PRO A 543 19.51 -11.03 -0.19
C PRO A 543 20.04 -9.62 -0.44
N ALA A 544 21.22 -9.49 -1.04
CA ALA A 544 21.84 -8.20 -1.33
C ALA A 544 21.04 -7.41 -2.38
N ILE A 545 20.71 -8.04 -3.50
CA ILE A 545 19.93 -7.45 -4.59
C ILE A 545 18.53 -7.10 -4.09
N PHE A 546 17.88 -8.02 -3.38
CA PHE A 546 16.56 -7.82 -2.81
C PHE A 546 16.52 -6.61 -1.85
N MET A 547 17.45 -6.54 -0.90
CA MET A 547 17.48 -5.41 0.03
C MET A 547 17.82 -4.09 -0.65
N ALA A 548 18.69 -4.08 -1.67
CA ALA A 548 18.93 -2.89 -2.48
C ALA A 548 17.65 -2.43 -3.20
N ALA A 549 16.90 -3.36 -3.80
CA ALA A 549 15.64 -3.06 -4.46
C ALA A 549 14.56 -2.55 -3.48
N VAL A 550 14.45 -3.14 -2.29
CA VAL A 550 13.56 -2.65 -1.22
C VAL A 550 13.92 -1.21 -0.84
N LEU A 551 15.20 -0.93 -0.63
CA LEU A 551 15.69 0.40 -0.24
C LEU A 551 15.56 1.44 -1.37
N ALA A 552 15.79 1.05 -2.63
CA ALA A 552 15.60 1.88 -3.81
C ALA A 552 14.14 2.33 -3.96
N ASN A 553 13.20 1.46 -3.57
CA ASN A 553 11.77 1.74 -3.56
C ASN A 553 11.27 2.36 -2.23
N TRP A 554 12.19 2.84 -1.37
CA TRP A 554 11.90 3.47 -0.08
C TRP A 554 11.19 2.57 0.95
N GLY A 555 11.24 1.25 0.74
CA GLY A 555 10.59 0.27 1.60
C GLY A 555 9.06 0.23 1.47
N GLY A 556 8.39 -0.19 2.54
CA GLY A 556 6.95 -0.38 2.61
C GLY A 556 6.37 0.05 3.96
N TYR A 557 6.23 -0.90 4.88
CA TYR A 557 5.62 -0.70 6.19
C TYR A 557 6.45 0.14 7.16
N TYR A 558 7.78 0.05 7.06
CA TYR A 558 8.72 0.67 8.01
C TYR A 558 9.43 1.89 7.43
N SER A 559 10.13 2.64 8.28
CA SER A 559 11.03 3.69 7.82
C SER A 559 12.25 3.08 7.10
N GLN A 560 12.89 3.83 6.22
CA GLN A 560 14.08 3.37 5.49
C GLN A 560 15.21 2.93 6.43
N SER A 561 15.36 3.61 7.59
CA SER A 561 16.36 3.24 8.61
C SER A 561 16.18 1.81 9.12
N ASN A 562 14.95 1.30 9.19
CA ASN A 562 14.66 -0.06 9.66
C ASN A 562 15.13 -1.09 8.64
N TYR A 563 14.94 -0.81 7.36
CA TYR A 563 15.43 -1.68 6.29
C TYR A 563 16.95 -1.69 6.21
N LEU A 564 17.61 -0.56 6.51
CA LEU A 564 19.06 -0.50 6.66
C LEU A 564 19.54 -1.36 7.84
N THR A 565 18.86 -1.30 8.99
CA THR A 565 19.20 -2.17 10.13
C THR A 565 18.95 -3.65 9.83
N GLU A 566 17.86 -3.99 9.14
CA GLU A 566 17.61 -5.36 8.69
C GLU A 566 18.72 -5.85 7.74
N ALA A 567 19.17 -5.02 6.79
CA ALA A 567 20.29 -5.37 5.92
C ALA A 567 21.58 -5.64 6.73
N ARG A 568 21.86 -4.87 7.80
CA ARG A 568 22.98 -5.13 8.71
C ARG A 568 22.82 -6.46 9.44
N ARG A 569 21.63 -6.77 9.96
CA ARG A 569 21.33 -8.05 10.64
C ARG A 569 21.48 -9.26 9.72
N MET A 570 21.18 -9.08 8.44
CA MET A 570 21.42 -10.08 7.40
C MET A 570 22.93 -10.23 7.06
N GLY A 571 23.80 -9.43 7.66
CA GLY A 571 25.25 -9.45 7.40
C GLY A 571 25.65 -8.75 6.10
N LEU A 572 24.77 -7.94 5.50
CA LEU A 572 25.07 -7.23 4.25
C LEU A 572 26.00 -6.04 4.49
N LYS A 573 27.00 -5.90 3.62
CA LYS A 573 27.92 -4.75 3.67
C LYS A 573 27.28 -3.53 3.02
N LEU A 574 26.94 -2.54 3.83
CA LEU A 574 26.38 -1.27 3.39
C LEU A 574 27.47 -0.20 3.29
N LYS A 575 27.37 0.69 2.30
CA LYS A 575 28.18 1.90 2.15
C LYS A 575 27.29 3.12 1.86
N PRO A 576 27.72 4.33 2.29
CA PRO A 576 27.05 5.57 1.89
C PRO A 576 27.15 5.76 0.36
N PRO A 577 26.51 6.81 -0.20
CA PRO A 577 26.66 7.11 -1.61
C PRO A 577 28.14 7.28 -1.97
N HIS A 578 28.55 6.89 -3.18
CA HIS A 578 29.93 7.07 -3.66
C HIS A 578 29.92 7.40 -5.14
N VAL A 579 30.64 8.46 -5.54
CA VAL A 579 30.64 8.97 -6.94
C VAL A 579 31.07 7.96 -8.01
N ASN A 580 31.83 6.93 -7.65
CA ASN A 580 32.34 5.93 -8.59
C ASN A 580 31.51 4.64 -8.62
N TYR A 581 30.78 4.32 -7.56
CA TYR A 581 30.13 3.01 -7.40
C TYR A 581 28.61 3.09 -7.25
N ALA A 582 28.08 4.15 -6.61
CA ALA A 582 26.64 4.31 -6.42
C ALA A 582 25.94 4.59 -7.75
N GLN A 583 24.72 4.07 -7.88
CA GLN A 583 23.79 4.43 -8.95
C GLN A 583 22.89 5.61 -8.51
N HIS A 584 21.91 5.97 -9.33
CA HIS A 584 20.90 6.95 -8.93
C HIS A 584 20.18 6.52 -7.66
N GLU A 585 19.62 5.31 -7.65
CA GLU A 585 18.96 4.68 -6.48
C GLU A 585 19.92 3.69 -5.78
N PHE A 586 19.48 3.09 -4.67
CA PHE A 586 20.21 2.00 -4.01
C PHE A 586 20.56 0.88 -4.99
N SER A 587 21.78 0.38 -4.89
CA SER A 587 22.29 -0.61 -5.84
C SER A 587 23.34 -1.52 -5.21
N VAL A 588 23.55 -2.68 -5.82
CA VAL A 588 24.61 -3.61 -5.44
C VAL A 588 25.78 -3.47 -6.42
N SER A 589 26.99 -3.38 -5.89
CA SER A 589 28.22 -3.53 -6.66
C SER A 589 29.01 -4.72 -6.13
N TYR A 590 29.61 -5.51 -7.02
CA TYR A 590 30.43 -6.66 -6.63
C TYR A 590 31.89 -6.26 -6.60
N GLN A 591 32.42 -6.11 -5.40
CA GLN A 591 33.83 -5.80 -5.18
C GLN A 591 34.54 -7.09 -4.77
N GLN A 592 35.49 -7.55 -5.57
CA GLN A 592 36.22 -8.81 -5.34
C GLN A 592 35.29 -10.02 -5.14
N GLY A 593 34.19 -10.08 -5.91
CA GLY A 593 33.18 -11.15 -5.84
C GLY A 593 32.26 -11.07 -4.62
N LYS A 594 32.36 -10.04 -3.77
CA LYS A 594 31.45 -9.84 -2.63
C LYS A 594 30.47 -8.71 -2.91
N PRO A 595 29.17 -8.88 -2.60
CA PRO A 595 28.19 -7.82 -2.78
C PRO A 595 28.42 -6.70 -1.76
N VAL A 596 28.40 -5.47 -2.25
CA VAL A 596 28.42 -4.23 -1.45
C VAL A 596 27.22 -3.39 -1.87
N LEU A 597 26.34 -3.10 -0.93
CA LEU A 597 25.18 -2.23 -1.15
C LEU A 597 25.59 -0.77 -0.99
N PHE A 598 25.39 0.02 -2.02
CA PHE A 598 25.60 1.46 -2.01
C PHE A 598 24.27 2.18 -1.92
N MET A 599 24.19 3.15 -1.01
CA MET A 599 23.10 4.12 -0.99
C MET A 599 23.10 4.94 -2.29
N GLY A 600 21.91 5.26 -2.81
CA GLY A 600 21.75 6.01 -4.04
C GLY A 600 22.21 7.46 -3.94
N LEU A 601 22.64 8.04 -5.07
CA LEU A 601 22.93 9.47 -5.16
C LEU A 601 21.68 10.34 -4.94
N ASP A 602 20.49 9.80 -5.20
CA ASP A 602 19.20 10.46 -4.99
C ASP A 602 18.90 10.76 -3.51
N GLN A 603 19.59 10.07 -2.59
CA GLN A 603 19.42 10.24 -1.14
C GLN A 603 20.16 11.46 -0.58
N ILE A 604 21.05 12.08 -1.36
CA ILE A 604 21.86 13.21 -0.87
C ILE A 604 21.03 14.49 -0.92
N ARG A 605 20.76 15.08 0.25
CA ARG A 605 20.06 16.37 0.35
C ARG A 605 20.72 17.42 -0.54
N ASP A 606 19.90 18.20 -1.23
CA ASP A 606 20.27 19.28 -2.15
C ASP A 606 21.09 18.87 -3.39
N LEU A 607 21.31 17.58 -3.65
CA LEU A 607 22.02 17.13 -4.85
C LEU A 607 21.11 17.13 -6.08
N SER A 608 21.34 18.04 -7.03
CA SER A 608 20.49 18.19 -8.19
C SER A 608 20.58 17.03 -9.18
N ASN A 609 19.47 16.76 -9.88
CA ASN A 609 19.42 15.80 -11.00
C ASN A 609 20.49 16.08 -12.09
N ARG A 610 20.88 17.34 -12.28
CA ARG A 610 21.95 17.73 -13.20
C ARG A 610 23.28 17.12 -12.77
N THR A 611 23.63 17.33 -11.50
CA THR A 611 24.89 16.87 -10.89
C THR A 611 24.91 15.35 -10.82
N GLN A 612 23.81 14.70 -10.40
CA GLN A 612 23.71 13.23 -10.39
C GLN A 612 23.93 12.61 -11.78
N LYS A 613 23.28 13.14 -12.82
CA LYS A 613 23.46 12.66 -14.20
C LYS A 613 24.90 12.82 -14.70
N ARG A 614 25.57 13.93 -14.35
CA ARG A 614 26.99 14.15 -14.68
C ARG A 614 27.89 13.15 -13.96
N ILE A 615 27.66 12.91 -12.67
CA ILE A 615 28.40 11.90 -11.89
C ILE A 615 28.33 10.53 -12.58
N LEU A 616 27.11 10.07 -12.90
CA LEU A 616 26.91 8.76 -13.52
C LEU A 616 27.52 8.66 -14.93
N ARG A 617 27.56 9.76 -15.68
CA ARG A 617 28.14 9.84 -17.03
C ARG A 617 29.66 9.92 -17.03
N GLU A 618 30.24 10.65 -16.09
CA GLU A 618 31.67 10.99 -16.06
C GLU A 618 32.50 10.05 -15.14
N ARG A 619 31.89 9.24 -14.29
CA ARG A 619 32.67 8.26 -13.50
C ARG A 619 33.48 7.28 -14.41
N PRO A 620 34.62 6.73 -13.94
CA PRO A 620 35.22 6.94 -12.63
C PRO A 620 36.04 8.23 -12.54
N PHE A 621 36.04 8.82 -11.36
CA PHE A 621 36.85 9.98 -10.96
C PHE A 621 38.10 9.50 -10.21
N ARG A 622 39.25 10.09 -10.53
CA ARG A 622 40.56 9.71 -9.96
C ARG A 622 41.04 10.60 -8.82
N SER A 623 40.52 11.82 -8.74
CA SER A 623 40.88 12.81 -7.72
C SER A 623 39.71 13.77 -7.48
N PHE A 624 39.79 14.55 -6.42
CA PHE A 624 38.79 15.57 -6.12
C PHE A 624 38.72 16.64 -7.21
N GLU A 625 39.86 17.04 -7.75
CA GLU A 625 39.98 18.04 -8.82
C GLU A 625 39.38 17.53 -10.15
N ASP A 626 39.61 16.26 -10.47
CA ASP A 626 38.99 15.56 -11.61
C ASP A 626 37.46 15.54 -11.47
N PHE A 627 36.96 15.23 -10.27
CA PHE A 627 35.53 15.28 -9.96
C PHE A 627 34.93 16.70 -10.13
N LEU A 628 35.54 17.71 -9.53
CA LEU A 628 35.06 19.09 -9.58
C LEU A 628 35.04 19.64 -11.01
N THR A 629 36.04 19.31 -11.82
CA THR A 629 36.16 19.81 -13.21
C THR A 629 35.12 19.18 -14.12
N ARG A 630 34.90 17.86 -14.01
CA ARG A 630 34.03 17.12 -14.94
C ARG A 630 32.56 17.17 -14.52
N THR A 631 32.29 17.25 -13.22
CA THR A 631 30.93 17.31 -12.69
C THR A 631 30.42 18.75 -12.57
N ASP A 632 31.29 19.69 -12.19
CA ASP A 632 30.95 21.10 -11.92
C ASP A 632 29.69 21.22 -11.00
N PRO A 633 29.76 20.65 -9.78
CA PRO A 633 28.68 20.70 -8.79
C PRO A 633 28.60 22.07 -8.13
N ARG A 634 27.44 22.52 -7.65
CA ARG A 634 27.37 23.71 -6.79
C ARG A 634 28.14 23.47 -5.48
N ILE A 635 28.61 24.55 -4.83
CA ILE A 635 29.37 24.45 -3.57
C ILE A 635 28.63 23.59 -2.54
N GLN A 636 27.34 23.85 -2.30
CA GLN A 636 26.53 23.07 -1.36
C GLN A 636 26.44 21.58 -1.73
N GLU A 637 26.36 21.26 -3.03
CA GLU A 637 26.32 19.86 -3.51
C GLU A 637 27.65 19.16 -3.24
N ALA A 638 28.77 19.85 -3.50
CA ALA A 638 30.11 19.33 -3.23
C ALA A 638 30.37 19.15 -1.73
N GLU A 639 29.97 20.11 -0.90
CA GLU A 639 30.08 20.00 0.56
C GLU A 639 29.29 18.80 1.08
N ASN A 640 28.06 18.61 0.61
CA ASN A 640 27.22 17.50 1.03
C ASN A 640 27.86 16.16 0.62
N LEU A 641 28.34 16.04 -0.62
CA LEU A 641 29.05 14.85 -1.12
C LEU A 641 30.31 14.52 -0.30
N VAL A 642 31.09 15.54 0.08
CA VAL A 642 32.27 15.37 0.93
C VAL A 642 31.85 14.89 2.33
N LYS A 643 30.90 15.57 2.97
CA LYS A 643 30.44 15.27 4.35
C LYS A 643 29.85 13.87 4.50
N VAL A 644 29.24 13.31 3.45
CA VAL A 644 28.69 11.95 3.47
C VAL A 644 29.66 10.88 2.99
N GLU A 645 30.94 11.23 2.80
CA GLU A 645 32.00 10.34 2.31
C GLU A 645 31.81 9.81 0.88
N ALA A 646 31.06 10.53 0.02
CA ALA A 646 30.88 10.10 -1.36
C ALA A 646 32.14 10.16 -2.23
N LEU A 647 33.18 10.80 -1.71
CA LEU A 647 34.50 10.99 -2.32
C LEU A 647 35.59 10.24 -1.52
N GLU A 648 35.21 9.18 -0.77
CA GLU A 648 36.13 8.30 -0.07
C GLU A 648 37.30 7.88 -0.98
N GLY A 649 38.53 8.01 -0.48
CA GLY A 649 39.76 7.75 -1.24
C GLY A 649 40.35 8.96 -1.99
N MET A 650 39.70 10.14 -1.93
CA MET A 650 40.21 11.39 -2.54
C MET A 650 40.78 12.40 -1.53
N GLY A 651 40.60 12.17 -0.23
CA GLY A 651 41.07 13.02 0.87
C GLY A 651 40.23 12.85 2.14
N THR A 652 40.66 13.47 3.25
CA THR A 652 39.85 13.55 4.49
C THR A 652 38.77 14.61 4.36
N ILE A 653 37.67 14.49 5.12
CA ILE A 653 36.54 15.43 5.05
C ILE A 653 37.00 16.88 5.29
N PRO A 654 37.77 17.21 6.35
CA PRO A 654 38.20 18.58 6.58
C PRO A 654 39.12 19.12 5.48
N ALA A 655 40.01 18.29 4.93
CA ALA A 655 40.91 18.69 3.86
C ALA A 655 40.13 19.05 2.59
N LEU A 656 39.13 18.24 2.22
CA LEU A 656 38.30 18.48 1.04
C LEU A 656 37.38 19.71 1.22
N LEU A 657 36.79 19.89 2.41
CA LEU A 657 36.00 21.10 2.72
C LEU A 657 36.86 22.37 2.71
N GLY A 658 38.10 22.29 3.21
CA GLY A 658 39.05 23.41 3.16
C GLY A 658 39.39 23.82 1.72
N ARG A 659 39.49 22.86 0.79
CA ARG A 659 39.72 23.15 -0.63
C ARG A 659 38.53 23.86 -1.29
N LEU A 660 37.30 23.60 -0.84
CA LEU A 660 36.10 24.30 -1.33
C LEU A 660 36.02 25.75 -0.82
N SER A 661 36.44 26.00 0.42
CA SER A 661 36.31 27.32 1.07
C SER A 661 37.41 28.32 0.69
N LEU A 662 38.61 27.86 0.32
CA LEU A 662 39.77 28.69 -0.03
C LEU A 662 39.71 29.35 -1.42
N GLY A 663 38.54 29.38 -2.07
CA GLY A 663 38.33 30.13 -3.33
C GLY A 663 39.01 29.54 -4.56
N GLY A 664 39.57 28.33 -4.49
CA GLY A 664 40.29 27.68 -5.59
C GLY A 664 39.40 27.13 -6.72
N TRP A 665 38.08 27.06 -6.51
CA TRP A 665 37.12 26.55 -7.48
C TRP A 665 36.12 27.65 -7.88
N GLN A 666 36.30 28.18 -9.09
CA GLN A 666 35.26 28.89 -9.85
C GLN A 666 34.92 27.98 -11.05
N GLY A 667 33.63 27.70 -11.27
CA GLY A 667 33.18 26.73 -12.27
C GLY A 667 33.90 26.87 -13.61
N GLY A 668 34.62 25.81 -14.02
CA GLY A 668 35.35 25.75 -15.29
C GLY A 668 36.83 26.17 -15.27
N GLN A 669 37.42 26.58 -14.13
CA GLN A 669 38.83 26.99 -14.07
C GLN A 669 39.56 26.33 -12.87
N LEU A 670 40.61 25.56 -13.14
CA LEU A 670 41.51 25.01 -12.11
C LEU A 670 42.45 26.10 -11.60
N SER A 671 42.46 26.36 -10.29
CA SER A 671 43.51 27.17 -9.67
C SER A 671 44.86 26.43 -9.77
N LEU A 672 45.87 27.11 -10.32
CA LEU A 672 47.22 26.55 -10.53
C LEU A 672 47.98 26.26 -9.22
N PHE A 673 47.50 26.78 -8.09
CA PHE A 673 48.10 26.60 -6.77
C PHE A 673 47.16 25.76 -5.92
N GLY A 674 47.52 24.49 -5.73
CA GLY A 674 46.82 23.59 -4.81
C GLY A 674 46.91 24.13 -3.38
N ALA A 675 45.79 24.19 -2.67
CA ALA A 675 45.81 24.47 -1.25
C ALA A 675 46.70 23.43 -0.54
N PRO A 676 47.57 23.83 0.40
CA PRO A 676 48.41 22.90 1.12
C PRO A 676 47.56 21.86 1.83
N ASP A 677 47.96 20.60 1.76
CA ASP A 677 47.34 19.53 2.54
C ASP A 677 47.54 19.87 4.02
N THR A 678 46.47 20.21 4.72
CA THR A 678 46.54 20.70 6.10
C THR A 678 46.90 19.59 7.09
N GLY A 679 46.96 18.32 6.63
CA GLY A 679 47.18 17.17 7.50
C GLY A 679 46.11 17.04 8.59
N ALA A 680 44.94 17.66 8.37
CA ALA A 680 43.86 17.67 9.35
C ALA A 680 43.35 16.25 9.57
N GLU A 681 43.26 15.87 10.85
CA GLU A 681 42.64 14.62 11.27
C GLU A 681 41.22 14.53 10.70
N ASP A 682 40.87 13.35 10.18
CA ASP A 682 39.55 13.12 9.61
C ASP A 682 38.47 13.14 10.69
N PHE A 683 37.21 13.33 10.28
CA PHE A 683 36.08 13.29 11.21
C PHE A 683 36.05 11.96 11.97
N SER A 684 35.73 12.03 13.26
CA SER A 684 35.42 10.86 14.07
C SER A 684 34.19 10.12 13.52
N ILE A 685 34.02 8.85 13.89
CA ILE A 685 32.84 8.05 13.49
C ILE A 685 31.54 8.75 13.89
N ALA A 686 31.50 9.39 15.07
CA ALA A 686 30.33 10.11 15.55
C ALA A 686 30.01 11.35 14.69
N GLU A 687 31.03 12.11 14.27
CA GLU A 687 30.86 13.26 13.39
C GLU A 687 30.40 12.85 11.99
N LYS A 688 30.97 11.78 11.43
CA LYS A 688 30.55 11.21 10.14
C LYS A 688 29.11 10.71 10.21
N ALA A 689 28.76 9.97 11.24
CA ALA A 689 27.40 9.48 11.45
C ALA A 689 26.39 10.62 11.60
N ARG A 690 26.76 11.70 12.32
CA ARG A 690 25.92 12.90 12.47
C ARG A 690 25.71 13.62 11.13
N ALA A 691 26.77 13.79 10.34
CA ALA A 691 26.68 14.40 9.02
C ALA A 691 25.81 13.56 8.06
N GLN A 692 25.96 12.23 8.07
CA GLN A 692 25.11 11.33 7.31
C GLN A 692 23.65 11.39 7.77
N GLU A 693 23.39 11.41 9.08
CA GLU A 693 22.03 11.56 9.59
C GLU A 693 21.37 12.86 9.13
N GLU A 694 22.13 13.96 9.13
CA GLU A 694 21.62 15.27 8.72
C GLU A 694 21.34 15.34 7.21
N ILE A 695 22.24 14.80 6.38
CA ILE A 695 22.22 14.96 4.92
C ILE A 695 21.48 13.81 4.22
N LEU A 696 21.61 12.59 4.72
CA LEU A 696 21.00 11.38 4.14
C LEU A 696 19.72 10.95 4.88
N GLY A 697 19.46 11.50 6.06
CA GLY A 697 18.34 11.09 6.92
C GLY A 697 18.57 9.75 7.66
N ALA A 698 19.72 9.11 7.44
CA ALA A 698 20.15 7.90 8.13
C ALA A 698 21.68 7.73 8.05
N SER A 699 22.31 7.33 9.15
CA SER A 699 23.71 6.89 9.13
C SER A 699 23.86 5.46 8.61
N VAL A 700 24.79 5.25 7.68
CA VAL A 700 25.17 3.94 7.14
C VAL A 700 26.35 3.33 7.92
N ILE A 701 27.24 4.18 8.44
CA ILE A 701 28.48 3.77 9.13
C ILE A 701 28.20 3.22 10.52
N ALA A 702 27.26 3.83 11.24
CA ALA A 702 26.97 3.51 12.63
C ALA A 702 25.46 3.44 12.86
N HIS A 703 25.01 2.51 13.69
CA HIS A 703 23.63 2.53 14.15
C HIS A 703 23.45 3.70 15.13
N LYS A 704 22.28 4.35 15.12
CA LYS A 704 22.02 5.51 16.00
C LYS A 704 22.30 5.22 17.47
N LEU A 705 22.01 4.01 17.96
CA LEU A 705 22.30 3.63 19.36
C LEU A 705 23.80 3.58 19.68
N GLU A 706 24.66 3.31 18.69
CA GLU A 706 26.11 3.27 18.91
C GLU A 706 26.67 4.66 19.29
N LEU A 707 25.96 5.73 18.90
CA LEU A 707 26.27 7.10 19.30
C LEU A 707 25.96 7.38 20.78
N PHE A 708 25.20 6.50 21.44
CA PHE A 708 24.77 6.65 22.85
C PHE A 708 25.28 5.52 23.74
N THR A 709 26.29 4.75 23.30
CA THR A 709 26.80 3.56 24.00
C THR A 709 27.17 3.86 25.46
N ASP A 710 27.76 5.02 25.74
CA ASP A 710 28.14 5.43 27.10
C ASP A 710 26.90 5.64 27.99
N GLN A 711 25.91 6.42 27.51
CA GLN A 711 24.67 6.67 28.24
C GLN A 711 23.84 5.38 28.43
N ILE A 712 23.84 4.49 27.43
CA ILE A 712 23.19 3.17 27.51
C ILE A 712 23.86 2.33 28.60
N SER A 713 25.20 2.30 28.63
CA SER A 713 25.97 1.56 29.63
C SER A 713 25.76 2.12 31.04
N GLU A 714 25.74 3.44 31.21
CA GLU A 714 25.43 4.12 32.47
C GLU A 714 24.03 3.79 32.97
N SER A 715 23.06 3.68 32.06
CA SER A 715 21.68 3.30 32.41
C SER A 715 21.53 1.84 32.86
N LYS A 716 22.57 1.01 32.66
CA LYS A 716 22.57 -0.45 32.86
C LYS A 716 21.47 -1.15 32.07
N ALA A 717 21.23 -0.67 30.84
CA ALA A 717 20.27 -1.28 29.95
C ALA A 717 20.78 -2.63 29.42
N LEU A 718 19.89 -3.61 29.41
CA LEU A 718 20.07 -4.92 28.81
C LEU A 718 19.74 -4.84 27.32
N THR A 719 20.25 -5.82 26.56
CA THR A 719 19.83 -5.99 25.17
C THR A 719 18.38 -6.49 25.12
N THR A 720 17.70 -6.30 23.98
CA THR A 720 16.32 -6.78 23.79
C THR A 720 16.24 -8.29 23.94
N VAL A 721 17.25 -9.03 23.45
CA VAL A 721 17.34 -10.49 23.56
C VAL A 721 17.54 -10.93 25.01
N GLU A 722 18.43 -10.24 25.73
CA GLU A 722 18.67 -10.49 27.16
C GLU A 722 17.46 -10.16 28.05
N ALA A 723 16.69 -9.13 27.69
CA ALA A 723 15.46 -8.75 28.40
C ALA A 723 14.38 -9.82 28.23
N VAL A 724 14.20 -10.32 27.00
CA VAL A 724 13.27 -11.43 26.68
C VAL A 724 13.52 -12.66 27.55
N ALA A 725 14.78 -12.94 27.92
CA ALA A 725 15.14 -14.06 28.78
C ALA A 725 14.83 -13.85 30.29
N ARG A 726 14.45 -12.64 30.72
CA ARG A 726 14.22 -12.28 32.13
C ARG A 726 12.75 -12.06 32.48
N ILE A 727 11.89 -12.98 32.05
CA ILE A 727 10.45 -12.96 32.32
C ILE A 727 10.19 -12.90 33.85
N GLY A 728 9.27 -12.03 34.26
CA GLY A 728 8.90 -11.77 35.65
C GLY A 728 9.84 -10.83 36.40
N GLN A 729 10.89 -10.30 35.76
CA GLN A 729 11.85 -9.39 36.37
C GLN A 729 11.68 -7.96 35.87
N GLN A 730 12.12 -7.02 36.70
CA GLN A 730 12.32 -5.63 36.29
C GLN A 730 13.58 -5.51 35.45
N VAL A 731 13.46 -4.91 34.27
CA VAL A 731 14.56 -4.72 33.33
C VAL A 731 14.62 -3.27 32.86
N ARG A 732 15.79 -2.87 32.39
CA ARG A 732 15.96 -1.67 31.59
C ARG A 732 16.40 -2.08 30.20
N VAL A 733 15.79 -1.50 29.18
CA VAL A 733 16.14 -1.75 27.78
C VAL A 733 16.29 -0.41 27.08
N ALA A 734 17.39 -0.26 26.35
CA ALA A 734 17.61 0.91 25.51
C ALA A 734 17.39 0.54 24.05
N GLY A 735 16.69 1.40 23.31
CA GLY A 735 16.45 1.15 21.91
C GLY A 735 15.75 2.28 21.19
N ILE A 736 15.54 2.10 19.90
CA ILE A 736 14.87 3.06 19.03
C ILE A 736 13.44 2.61 18.81
N ARG A 737 12.51 3.55 18.84
CA ARG A 737 11.12 3.28 18.50
C ARG A 737 10.97 3.02 17.01
N GLN A 738 10.58 1.80 16.64
CA GLN A 738 10.32 1.42 15.26
C GLN A 738 8.88 1.53 14.83
N PHE A 739 7.98 1.19 15.75
CA PHE A 739 6.55 1.17 15.48
C PHE A 739 5.81 1.63 16.72
N TRP A 740 4.68 2.29 16.48
CA TRP A 740 3.82 2.82 17.53
C TRP A 740 2.36 2.66 17.13
N ARG A 741 1.57 2.02 17.99
CA ARG A 741 0.12 1.88 17.80
C ARG A 741 -0.60 2.22 19.09
N ARG A 742 -1.63 3.06 18.97
CA ARG A 742 -2.62 3.27 20.01
C ARG A 742 -3.74 2.25 19.86
N SER A 743 -4.19 1.70 20.98
CA SER A 743 -5.40 0.91 21.09
C SER A 743 -6.18 1.38 22.32
N SER A 744 -7.31 0.73 22.60
CA SER A 744 -8.13 0.98 23.78
C SER A 744 -8.31 -0.31 24.55
N THR A 745 -8.30 -0.21 25.87
CA THR A 745 -8.65 -1.32 26.77
C THR A 745 -10.14 -1.59 26.73
N SER A 746 -10.58 -2.72 27.30
CA SER A 746 -12.01 -3.03 27.47
C SER A 746 -12.77 -1.99 28.30
N LYS A 747 -12.07 -1.19 29.11
CA LYS A 747 -12.60 -0.06 29.89
C LYS A 747 -12.59 1.27 29.12
N GLY A 748 -12.15 1.28 27.86
CA GLY A 748 -12.07 2.47 27.01
C GLY A 748 -10.82 3.33 27.22
N GLU A 749 -9.95 3.01 28.18
CA GLU A 749 -8.71 3.76 28.42
C GLU A 749 -7.66 3.49 27.33
N PRO A 750 -6.88 4.50 26.92
CA PRO A 750 -5.87 4.32 25.88
C PRO A 750 -4.70 3.46 26.38
N ILE A 751 -4.28 2.51 25.55
CA ILE A 751 -3.06 1.72 25.72
C ILE A 751 -2.22 1.84 24.46
N TYR A 752 -0.90 1.87 24.61
CA TYR A 752 0.02 2.03 23.49
C TYR A 752 0.94 0.82 23.40
N PHE A 753 1.12 0.33 22.18
CA PHE A 753 2.04 -0.74 21.83
C PHE A 753 3.16 -0.14 21.00
N MET A 754 4.38 -0.33 21.46
CA MET A 754 5.58 0.18 20.83
C MET A 754 6.53 -0.96 20.52
N SER A 755 7.07 -1.01 19.30
CA SER A 755 8.19 -1.89 18.98
C SER A 755 9.48 -1.12 19.24
N LEU A 756 10.22 -1.53 20.25
CA LEU A 756 11.57 -1.03 20.55
C LEU A 756 12.59 -1.91 19.86
N GLU A 757 13.62 -1.33 19.26
CA GLU A 757 14.68 -2.05 18.57
C GLU A 757 16.05 -1.65 19.09
N ASP A 758 16.91 -2.64 19.32
CA ASP A 758 18.32 -2.46 19.58
C ASP A 758 19.18 -3.16 18.51
N LEU A 759 20.49 -3.26 18.76
CA LEU A 759 21.43 -3.90 17.84
C LEU A 759 21.19 -5.41 17.70
N GLU A 760 20.60 -6.05 18.70
CA GLU A 760 20.44 -7.51 18.75
C GLU A 760 19.05 -7.98 18.32
N GLY A 761 18.01 -7.16 18.51
CA GLY A 761 16.64 -7.58 18.24
C GLY A 761 15.59 -6.50 18.44
N THR A 762 14.34 -6.96 18.53
CA THR A 762 13.17 -6.11 18.71
C THR A 762 12.35 -6.61 19.89
N LEU A 763 11.86 -5.70 20.72
CA LEU A 763 11.04 -5.98 21.89
C LEU A 763 9.73 -5.21 21.81
N GLN A 764 8.60 -5.88 22.05
CA GLN A 764 7.31 -5.21 22.22
C GLN A 764 7.25 -4.56 23.60
N VAL A 765 6.79 -3.32 23.63
CA VAL A 765 6.65 -2.50 24.83
C VAL A 765 5.21 -2.05 24.95
N VAL A 766 4.59 -2.32 26.10
CA VAL A 766 3.22 -1.94 26.44
C VAL A 766 3.26 -0.72 27.36
N ILE A 767 2.55 0.34 26.99
CA ILE A 767 2.53 1.60 27.74
C ILE A 767 1.08 1.95 28.05
N ILE A 768 0.74 1.94 29.33
CA ILE A 768 -0.60 2.28 29.81
C ILE A 768 -0.83 3.80 29.81
N ALA A 769 -2.10 4.22 29.85
CA ALA A 769 -2.52 5.61 29.81
C ALA A 769 -1.77 6.52 30.80
N GLU A 770 -1.58 6.05 32.03
CA GLU A 770 -0.90 6.81 33.09
C GLU A 770 0.57 7.06 32.78
N VAL A 771 1.29 6.03 32.33
CA VAL A 771 2.71 6.15 31.94
C VAL A 771 2.83 7.11 30.76
N TYR A 772 2.01 6.94 29.73
CA TYR A 772 2.02 7.82 28.56
C TYR A 772 1.75 9.29 28.92
N ARG A 773 0.82 9.58 29.83
CA ARG A 773 0.56 10.96 30.29
C ARG A 773 1.81 11.61 30.90
N ARG A 774 2.63 10.84 31.61
CA ARG A 774 3.86 11.33 32.25
C ARG A 774 5.00 11.55 31.27
N CYS A 775 5.16 10.70 30.24
CA CYS A 775 6.27 10.77 29.28
C CYS A 775 5.88 11.26 27.89
N ARG A 776 4.71 11.90 27.73
CA ARG A 776 4.21 12.39 26.44
C ARG A 776 5.19 13.33 25.72
N SER A 777 5.90 14.17 26.45
CA SER A 777 6.89 15.10 25.89
C SER A 777 8.08 14.37 25.25
N GLU A 778 8.61 13.36 25.95
CA GLU A 778 9.73 12.53 25.51
C GLU A 778 9.35 11.72 24.26
N LEU A 779 8.16 11.11 24.27
CA LEU A 779 7.67 10.23 23.22
C LEU A 779 7.22 10.93 21.93
N ARG A 780 7.31 12.28 21.86
CA ARG A 780 6.96 13.04 20.66
C ARG A 780 7.85 12.69 19.49
N LEU A 781 9.15 12.55 19.72
CA LEU A 781 10.12 12.21 18.68
C LEU A 781 10.22 10.68 18.51
N ALA A 782 11.02 10.20 17.58
CA ALA A 782 11.29 8.76 17.42
C ALA A 782 12.64 8.37 18.06
N GLY A 783 13.17 9.22 18.95
CA GLY A 783 14.52 9.16 19.47
C GLY A 783 14.87 7.84 20.16
N PRO A 784 16.15 7.63 20.47
CA PRO A 784 16.55 6.53 21.32
C PRO A 784 15.98 6.72 22.74
N TYR A 785 15.38 5.68 23.29
CA TYR A 785 14.74 5.67 24.61
C TYR A 785 15.41 4.66 25.51
N VAL A 786 15.44 4.94 26.81
CA VAL A 786 15.59 3.92 27.83
C VAL A 786 14.25 3.69 28.49
N ILE A 787 13.88 2.42 28.60
CA ILE A 787 12.59 1.97 29.12
C ILE A 787 12.85 1.04 30.28
N GLU A 788 12.24 1.36 31.41
CA GLU A 788 12.24 0.52 32.60
C GLU A 788 10.84 -0.04 32.83
N GLY A 789 10.78 -1.32 33.15
CA GLY A 789 9.52 -1.99 33.48
C GLY A 789 9.66 -3.49 33.66
N SER A 790 8.52 -4.15 33.84
CA SER A 790 8.43 -5.60 34.02
C SER A 790 8.40 -6.32 32.68
N MET A 791 9.25 -7.35 32.53
CA MET A 791 9.10 -8.31 31.43
C MET A 791 8.00 -9.29 31.77
N GLU A 792 6.95 -9.31 30.96
CA GLU A 792 5.78 -10.15 31.17
C GLU A 792 5.57 -11.09 29.98
N MET A 793 5.08 -12.29 30.28
CA MET A 793 4.64 -13.25 29.28
C MET A 793 3.13 -13.40 29.41
N ASP A 794 2.40 -12.86 28.44
CA ASP A 794 0.97 -13.12 28.36
C ASP A 794 0.76 -14.59 27.95
N THR A 795 -0.07 -15.31 28.71
CA THR A 795 -0.42 -16.71 28.41
C THR A 795 -1.01 -16.93 27.01
N ARG A 796 -1.47 -15.85 26.35
CA ARG A 796 -2.02 -15.87 25.00
C ARG A 796 -1.04 -15.41 23.90
N GLN A 797 0.13 -14.90 24.27
CA GLN A 797 1.12 -14.40 23.31
C GLN A 797 2.31 -15.35 23.22
N ILE A 798 2.91 -15.46 22.03
CA ILE A 798 4.11 -16.30 21.81
C ILE A 798 5.39 -15.58 22.23
N GLU A 799 5.37 -14.24 22.25
CA GLU A 799 6.55 -13.44 22.58
C GLU A 799 6.30 -12.63 23.87
N PRO A 800 7.30 -12.54 24.77
CA PRO A 800 7.18 -11.72 25.96
C PRO A 800 7.25 -10.23 25.60
N SER A 801 6.63 -9.40 26.43
CA SER A 801 6.55 -7.94 26.25
C SER A 801 6.99 -7.20 27.51
N LEU A 802 7.59 -6.02 27.31
CA LEU A 802 8.00 -5.12 28.38
C LEU A 802 6.85 -4.17 28.74
N HIS A 803 6.34 -4.27 29.96
CA HIS A 803 5.32 -3.36 30.48
C HIS A 803 6.01 -2.14 31.08
N ALA A 804 5.98 -1.02 30.35
CA ALA A 804 6.74 0.18 30.69
C ALA A 804 6.18 0.87 31.93
N GLU A 805 7.06 1.17 32.88
CA GLU A 805 6.78 1.97 34.08
C GLU A 805 7.38 3.37 33.96
N ARG A 806 8.59 3.46 33.39
CA ARG A 806 9.33 4.71 33.16
C ARG A 806 9.98 4.72 31.78
N ILE A 807 9.96 5.89 31.13
CA ILE A 807 10.54 6.11 29.80
C ILE A 807 11.20 7.48 29.80
N TRP A 808 12.42 7.57 29.32
CA TRP A 808 13.12 8.83 29.06
C TRP A 808 13.93 8.75 27.78
N ALA A 809 14.08 9.88 27.07
CA ALA A 809 14.91 9.94 25.87
C ALA A 809 16.40 10.01 26.24
N LEU A 810 17.23 9.41 25.38
CA LEU A 810 18.67 9.63 25.37
C LEU A 810 18.93 10.90 24.55
N ASN A 811 19.47 11.92 25.20
CA ASN A 811 19.73 13.21 24.57
C ASN A 811 21.19 13.27 24.12
N THR A 812 21.43 13.86 22.95
CA THR A 812 22.78 14.27 22.57
C THR A 812 23.29 15.24 23.64
N PRO A 813 24.48 15.03 24.21
CA PRO A 813 25.10 16.06 25.02
C PRO A 813 25.26 17.31 24.14
N ASP A 814 24.85 18.46 24.68
CA ASP A 814 24.98 19.77 24.03
C ASP A 814 26.43 20.09 23.63
#